data_AF-A0A8J6XN48-F1
#
_entry.id   AF-A0A8J6XN48-F1
#
_cell.length_a   1.000
_cell.length_b   1.000
_cell.length_c   1.000
_cell.angle_alpha   90.00
_cell.angle_beta   90.00
_cell.angle_gamma   90.00
#
_symmetry.space_group_name_H-M   'P 1'
#
loop_
_entity.id
_entity.type
_entity.pdbx_description
1 polymer ?
#
loop_
_entity_poly.entity_id
_entity_poly.type
_entity_poly.pdbx_seq_one_letter_code
_entity_poly.pdbx_strand_id
1 'polypeptide(L)'
;MSNVTLKGFAVLPADTFADGPASGNFITGNTNGRTIPFPGQPIQGFSGVQFAGRNSFYFNSDNGFGAKDNSADFLLRIQRLNPNFRGSEAGDGSVETQGFIQLSDPDQKVPFSIVNQGTPDRLLTGADFDIESLALANDGTFWIGDEFGPYLLHFDSTGKLLDAPIPTPNYFKLNTLNGQPPIVIGHRGASGERPEHTLEAYKLAIERGADFIEPDLVLTKDGVLVARHENAIAIINPQTGALVEATTDVYLRPEFADRLTTRVVDGVTITGWFTESFTLEELKTLRAVERLPFRDQSYNGLFEVPTLDEIINLVKQVEAETGRKIGIYPETKHPTYHDSIGLSLEEPLVETLVRNNFTDPSRVFIQSFEVSNLKELNTLIDVPLVQLLDAEGIALDGTLIENQPYDFEVSGDTRTYGDLRTPEGLAEIATYADGIGPWKRMIVSVRGVDNDGDGRADDINGDGVVNDADRFTTPPTTLVQDAHAAGLLVHPYTFRNENLYLAADYNGNPQLEYRQFIGLGVDGYFSDFPGTGFQVREQIAGSFVRSPQNPDVLAGNAFSNLGGSRGFEGLAISPDKNTLYPLLEGSVLGDPANALRIHKFDIPTQEYQGLVGYYRLENSSYAIGDFTVVNDNEYLVIERDNEQADAAQFKKIFKVDLSQKDADGFVVKEEVANLLDIKDPQDLNQDGSTVFNFPFQTIENVLVLDDRHILVANDNNYPFSVGRPPEIDNNEIIILELEKSLNVDPRVGLAGLNYNRVDFASGGLNFNDNFTFNIGSDVLAQNTLV
;
A
#
# COMPACT_ATOMS: atom_id res chain seq x y z
N MET A 1 -29.83 18.32 -10.93
CA MET A 1 -30.11 16.88 -10.83
C MET A 1 -30.44 16.40 -12.22
N SER A 2 -29.75 15.36 -12.65
CA SER A 2 -29.93 14.71 -13.95
C SER A 2 -31.25 13.96 -13.93
N ASN A 3 -32.22 14.30 -14.79
CA ASN A 3 -33.45 13.49 -14.85
C ASN A 3 -33.19 12.24 -15.69
N VAL A 4 -33.64 11.09 -15.20
CA VAL A 4 -33.64 9.83 -15.95
C VAL A 4 -35.03 9.21 -15.93
N THR A 5 -35.39 8.48 -16.98
CA THR A 5 -36.70 7.83 -17.12
C THR A 5 -36.50 6.33 -17.33
N LEU A 6 -37.22 5.51 -16.56
CA LEU A 6 -37.27 4.07 -16.74
C LEU A 6 -37.97 3.74 -18.07
N LYS A 7 -37.29 2.96 -18.91
CA LYS A 7 -37.79 2.51 -20.22
C LYS A 7 -37.88 1.01 -20.34
N GLY A 8 -37.05 0.29 -19.62
CA GLY A 8 -37.04 -1.17 -19.61
C GLY A 8 -37.03 -1.64 -18.17
N PHE A 9 -37.86 -2.63 -17.87
CA PHE A 9 -37.78 -3.36 -16.60
C PHE A 9 -37.94 -4.85 -16.86
N ALA A 10 -37.00 -5.63 -16.33
CA ALA A 10 -37.04 -7.08 -16.29
C ALA A 10 -36.46 -7.56 -14.95
N VAL A 11 -36.92 -8.72 -14.49
CA VAL A 11 -36.52 -9.29 -13.20
C VAL A 11 -36.19 -10.77 -13.33
N LEU A 12 -35.03 -11.15 -12.78
CA LEU A 12 -34.64 -12.54 -12.58
C LEU A 12 -34.87 -12.90 -11.10
N PRO A 13 -35.71 -13.91 -10.78
CA PRO A 13 -35.94 -14.31 -9.41
C PRO A 13 -34.65 -14.67 -8.67
N ALA A 14 -34.55 -14.29 -7.39
CA ALA A 14 -33.38 -14.54 -6.55
C ALA A 14 -33.00 -16.03 -6.49
N ASP A 15 -33.98 -16.94 -6.41
CA ASP A 15 -33.73 -18.39 -6.36
C ASP A 15 -33.68 -19.01 -7.76
N THR A 16 -32.85 -18.47 -8.65
CA THR A 16 -32.63 -19.06 -9.97
C THR A 16 -31.29 -19.76 -10.01
N PHE A 17 -31.27 -21.07 -10.27
CA PHE A 17 -30.05 -21.88 -10.26
C PHE A 17 -29.73 -22.41 -11.65
N ALA A 18 -28.44 -22.46 -11.96
CA ALA A 18 -27.88 -23.16 -13.10
C ALA A 18 -27.42 -24.57 -12.70
N ASP A 19 -27.37 -25.47 -13.68
CA ASP A 19 -26.88 -26.84 -13.50
C ASP A 19 -25.44 -26.85 -12.95
N GLY A 20 -25.20 -27.67 -11.93
CA GLY A 20 -23.90 -27.79 -11.26
C GLY A 20 -24.01 -28.53 -9.93
N PRO A 21 -22.88 -28.74 -9.24
CA PRO A 21 -22.90 -29.27 -7.88
C PRO A 21 -23.63 -28.32 -6.92
N ALA A 22 -24.12 -28.86 -5.82
CA ALA A 22 -24.66 -28.07 -4.72
C ALA A 22 -23.61 -27.11 -4.17
N SER A 23 -24.03 -25.90 -3.78
CA SER A 23 -23.14 -24.82 -3.31
C SER A 23 -23.63 -24.21 -1.98
N GLY A 24 -22.82 -23.35 -1.37
CA GLY A 24 -23.16 -22.65 -0.15
C GLY A 24 -22.97 -23.50 1.12
N ASN A 25 -22.22 -24.59 1.05
CA ASN A 25 -21.92 -25.44 2.22
C ASN A 25 -21.09 -24.71 3.28
N PHE A 26 -20.35 -23.68 2.87
CA PHE A 26 -19.44 -22.93 3.74
C PHE A 26 -20.03 -21.61 4.24
N ILE A 27 -21.27 -21.28 3.87
CA ILE A 27 -21.93 -20.07 4.36
C ILE A 27 -22.13 -20.17 5.88
N THR A 28 -21.55 -19.22 6.59
CA THR A 28 -21.79 -19.01 8.01
C THR A 28 -22.65 -17.78 8.20
N GLY A 29 -23.79 -17.89 8.90
CA GLY A 29 -24.63 -16.75 9.22
C GLY A 29 -26.06 -16.89 8.69
N ASN A 30 -26.73 -15.74 8.54
CA ASN A 30 -28.12 -15.69 8.11
C ASN A 30 -28.21 -15.78 6.59
N THR A 31 -28.96 -16.75 6.09
CA THR A 31 -29.26 -16.96 4.67
C THR A 31 -30.63 -16.39 4.28
N ASN A 32 -31.18 -15.49 5.10
CA ASN A 32 -32.53 -14.94 4.95
C ASN A 32 -33.60 -16.02 4.75
N GLY A 33 -33.47 -17.12 5.50
CA GLY A 33 -34.42 -18.24 5.48
C GLY A 33 -34.20 -19.27 4.37
N ARG A 34 -33.14 -19.13 3.55
CA ARG A 34 -32.81 -20.12 2.52
C ARG A 34 -32.11 -21.34 3.11
N THR A 35 -32.52 -22.53 2.65
CA THR A 35 -31.92 -23.79 3.10
C THR A 35 -30.65 -24.05 2.31
N ILE A 36 -29.53 -24.19 3.02
CA ILE A 36 -28.24 -24.59 2.47
C ILE A 36 -27.95 -26.08 2.73
N PRO A 37 -27.17 -26.76 1.87
CA PRO A 37 -26.64 -26.25 0.61
C PRO A 37 -27.72 -26.05 -0.45
N PHE A 38 -27.47 -25.13 -1.37
CA PHE A 38 -28.34 -24.85 -2.50
C PHE A 38 -28.34 -26.03 -3.48
N PRO A 39 -29.44 -26.29 -4.20
CA PRO A 39 -29.57 -27.46 -5.06
C PRO A 39 -28.67 -27.43 -6.31
N GLY A 40 -28.06 -26.28 -6.62
CA GLY A 40 -27.17 -26.08 -7.76
C GLY A 40 -26.30 -24.84 -7.56
N GLN A 41 -25.85 -24.25 -8.67
CA GLN A 41 -25.08 -23.01 -8.66
C GLN A 41 -26.01 -21.81 -8.84
N PRO A 42 -26.06 -20.86 -7.90
CA PRO A 42 -26.79 -19.61 -8.08
C PRO A 42 -26.37 -18.93 -9.39
N ILE A 43 -27.32 -18.38 -10.14
CA ILE A 43 -27.04 -17.52 -11.31
C ILE A 43 -26.68 -16.09 -10.86
N GLN A 44 -27.05 -15.76 -9.63
CA GLN A 44 -26.94 -14.48 -8.94
C GLN A 44 -25.48 -14.05 -8.70
N GLY A 45 -25.27 -12.81 -8.25
CA GLY A 45 -23.92 -12.24 -8.13
C GLY A 45 -23.51 -11.51 -9.40
N PHE A 46 -24.15 -10.42 -9.83
CA PHE A 46 -23.85 -9.82 -11.14
C PHE A 46 -22.82 -8.70 -11.06
N SER A 47 -21.58 -9.01 -11.45
CA SER A 47 -20.48 -8.05 -11.40
C SER A 47 -19.85 -7.86 -12.78
N GLY A 48 -20.53 -7.08 -13.62
CA GLY A 48 -20.13 -6.76 -14.98
C GLY A 48 -21.04 -7.34 -16.06
N VAL A 49 -21.31 -6.53 -17.08
CA VAL A 49 -22.25 -6.85 -18.17
C VAL A 49 -21.67 -6.56 -19.56
N GLN A 50 -21.90 -7.46 -20.51
CA GLN A 50 -21.52 -7.28 -21.92
C GLN A 50 -22.60 -7.81 -22.87
N PHE A 51 -22.58 -7.37 -24.13
CA PHE A 51 -23.49 -7.92 -25.13
C PHE A 51 -23.13 -9.39 -25.48
N ALA A 52 -24.11 -10.28 -25.41
CA ALA A 52 -24.07 -11.64 -25.96
C ALA A 52 -24.88 -11.80 -27.26
N GLY A 53 -25.50 -10.70 -27.70
CA GLY A 53 -26.36 -10.59 -28.87
C GLY A 53 -27.19 -9.31 -28.79
N ARG A 54 -28.13 -9.12 -29.72
CA ARG A 54 -28.98 -7.91 -29.73
C ARG A 54 -29.83 -7.74 -28.46
N ASN A 55 -30.41 -8.83 -27.99
CA ASN A 55 -31.31 -8.87 -26.83
C ASN A 55 -30.76 -9.80 -25.72
N SER A 56 -29.51 -10.24 -25.86
CA SER A 56 -28.89 -11.22 -24.97
C SER A 56 -27.63 -10.58 -24.39
N PHE A 57 -27.41 -10.79 -23.10
CA PHE A 57 -26.31 -10.20 -22.34
C PHE A 57 -25.54 -11.28 -21.59
N TYR A 58 -24.24 -11.09 -21.51
CA TYR A 58 -23.36 -11.78 -20.59
C TYR A 58 -23.37 -11.01 -19.27
N PHE A 59 -23.58 -11.72 -18.17
CA PHE A 59 -23.39 -11.23 -16.81
C PHE A 59 -22.31 -12.07 -16.15
N ASN A 60 -21.26 -11.42 -15.67
CA ASN A 60 -20.21 -12.10 -14.92
C ASN A 60 -20.69 -12.38 -13.49
N SER A 61 -20.38 -13.57 -12.98
CA SER A 61 -20.62 -13.88 -11.57
C SER A 61 -19.59 -13.15 -10.70
N ASP A 62 -20.00 -12.65 -9.55
CA ASP A 62 -19.12 -12.31 -8.42
C ASP A 62 -18.43 -13.58 -7.84
N ASN A 63 -17.62 -13.46 -6.78
CA ASN A 63 -17.14 -14.55 -5.94
C ASN A 63 -18.28 -15.41 -5.35
N GLY A 64 -19.51 -14.91 -5.38
CA GLY A 64 -20.71 -15.68 -5.09
C GLY A 64 -21.32 -15.40 -3.73
N PHE A 65 -20.59 -15.64 -2.63
CA PHE A 65 -21.15 -15.51 -1.27
C PHE A 65 -20.49 -14.40 -0.44
N GLY A 66 -19.88 -13.41 -1.09
CA GLY A 66 -19.39 -12.16 -0.50
C GLY A 66 -18.10 -12.29 0.30
N ALA A 67 -17.46 -13.47 0.33
CA ALA A 67 -16.17 -13.67 0.97
C ALA A 67 -15.40 -14.86 0.38
N LYS A 68 -14.07 -14.82 0.50
CA LYS A 68 -13.19 -15.91 0.09
C LYS A 68 -13.51 -17.22 0.82
N ASP A 69 -13.70 -17.14 2.14
CA ASP A 69 -13.76 -18.31 3.02
C ASP A 69 -15.06 -19.13 2.89
N ASN A 70 -16.13 -18.54 2.36
CA ASN A 70 -17.42 -19.21 2.16
C ASN A 70 -17.71 -19.59 0.70
N SER A 71 -16.84 -19.24 -0.25
CA SER A 71 -17.09 -19.35 -1.68
C SER A 71 -16.32 -20.48 -2.38
N ALA A 72 -15.78 -21.43 -1.62
CA ALA A 72 -15.00 -22.55 -2.15
C ALA A 72 -15.83 -23.57 -2.97
N ASP A 73 -17.16 -23.55 -2.87
CA ASP A 73 -18.08 -24.38 -3.67
C ASP A 73 -18.95 -23.58 -4.65
N PHE A 74 -18.64 -22.29 -4.81
CA PHE A 74 -19.26 -21.42 -5.82
C PHE A 74 -18.40 -21.43 -7.09
N LEU A 75 -18.95 -21.92 -8.19
CA LEU A 75 -18.25 -21.99 -9.48
C LEU A 75 -18.38 -20.67 -10.22
N LEU A 76 -17.24 -20.06 -10.57
CA LEU A 76 -17.22 -18.80 -11.32
C LEU A 76 -17.68 -19.01 -12.77
N ARG A 77 -18.63 -18.19 -13.22
CA ARG A 77 -19.33 -18.35 -14.49
C ARG A 77 -19.70 -17.02 -15.12
N ILE A 78 -19.72 -16.99 -16.45
CA ILE A 78 -20.35 -15.91 -17.22
C ILE A 78 -21.73 -16.42 -17.67
N GLN A 79 -22.80 -15.85 -17.11
CA GLN A 79 -24.19 -16.20 -17.37
C GLN A 79 -24.67 -15.52 -18.64
N ARG A 80 -25.39 -16.24 -19.51
CA ARG A 80 -26.03 -15.67 -20.69
C ARG A 80 -27.53 -15.54 -20.47
N LEU A 81 -28.03 -14.31 -20.44
CA LEU A 81 -29.41 -13.98 -20.10
C LEU A 81 -30.07 -13.17 -21.21
N ASN A 82 -31.38 -13.35 -21.38
CA ASN A 82 -32.21 -12.61 -22.33
C ASN A 82 -33.39 -11.97 -21.57
N PRO A 83 -33.26 -10.70 -21.14
CA PRO A 83 -34.33 -9.97 -20.47
C PRO A 83 -35.44 -9.60 -21.47
N ASN A 84 -36.68 -9.98 -21.18
CA ASN A 84 -37.86 -9.65 -21.98
C ASN A 84 -38.52 -8.39 -21.41
N PHE A 85 -38.03 -7.21 -21.78
CA PHE A 85 -38.32 -5.97 -21.07
C PHE A 85 -39.77 -5.51 -21.22
N ARG A 86 -40.37 -5.03 -20.12
CA ARG A 86 -41.57 -4.18 -20.19
C ARG A 86 -41.17 -2.78 -20.67
N GLY A 87 -42.02 -2.14 -21.48
CA GLY A 87 -41.84 -0.76 -21.94
C GLY A 87 -41.13 -0.69 -23.28
N SER A 88 -39.79 -0.73 -23.24
CA SER A 88 -38.89 -0.69 -24.41
C SER A 88 -39.18 -1.81 -25.42
N GLU A 89 -39.68 -2.93 -24.93
CA GLU A 89 -40.21 -4.03 -25.70
C GLU A 89 -41.66 -4.31 -25.27
N ALA A 90 -42.39 -5.10 -26.07
CA ALA A 90 -43.69 -5.65 -25.67
C ALA A 90 -43.52 -6.90 -24.78
N GLY A 91 -42.50 -6.89 -23.92
CA GLY A 91 -42.11 -8.01 -23.06
C GLY A 91 -42.93 -8.10 -21.78
N ASP A 92 -42.81 -9.24 -21.09
CA ASP A 92 -43.55 -9.54 -19.87
C ASP A 92 -42.77 -9.23 -18.58
N GLY A 93 -41.51 -8.78 -18.70
CA GLY A 93 -40.61 -8.45 -17.60
C GLY A 93 -39.87 -9.64 -17.01
N SER A 94 -39.94 -10.82 -17.63
CA SER A 94 -39.15 -11.99 -17.22
C SER A 94 -37.74 -11.97 -17.81
N VAL A 95 -36.83 -12.75 -17.23
CA VAL A 95 -35.47 -12.97 -17.76
C VAL A 95 -35.31 -14.46 -18.11
N GLU A 96 -35.00 -14.74 -19.36
CA GLU A 96 -34.70 -16.10 -19.84
C GLU A 96 -33.21 -16.44 -19.60
N THR A 97 -32.95 -17.58 -18.98
CA THR A 97 -31.59 -18.14 -18.81
C THR A 97 -31.21 -18.98 -20.02
N GLN A 98 -30.21 -18.56 -20.79
CA GLN A 98 -29.83 -19.20 -22.07
C GLN A 98 -28.62 -20.13 -21.95
N GLY A 99 -27.90 -20.10 -20.83
CA GLY A 99 -26.73 -20.95 -20.54
C GLY A 99 -25.65 -20.19 -19.78
N PHE A 100 -24.49 -20.81 -19.61
CA PHE A 100 -23.33 -20.23 -18.96
C PHE A 100 -22.01 -20.67 -19.61
N ILE A 101 -20.97 -19.88 -19.37
CA ILE A 101 -19.58 -20.21 -19.65
C ILE A 101 -18.90 -20.49 -18.30
N GLN A 102 -18.30 -21.67 -18.15
CA GLN A 102 -17.64 -22.09 -16.91
C GLN A 102 -16.17 -21.66 -16.93
N LEU A 103 -15.73 -20.90 -15.94
CA LEU A 103 -14.32 -20.49 -15.83
C LEU A 103 -13.45 -21.63 -15.29
N SER A 104 -12.28 -21.83 -15.89
CA SER A 104 -11.39 -22.96 -15.62
C SER A 104 -9.92 -22.68 -15.96
N ASP A 105 -9.00 -23.39 -15.30
CA ASP A 105 -7.55 -23.33 -15.55
C ASP A 105 -6.94 -24.71 -15.89
N PRO A 106 -7.40 -25.42 -16.93
CA PRO A 106 -6.94 -26.78 -17.23
C PRO A 106 -5.45 -26.85 -17.60
N ASP A 107 -4.87 -25.73 -18.07
CA ASP A 107 -3.46 -25.64 -18.48
C ASP A 107 -2.51 -25.20 -17.37
N GLN A 108 -2.99 -25.07 -16.12
CA GLN A 108 -2.18 -24.72 -14.94
C GLN A 108 -1.44 -23.37 -15.07
N LYS A 109 -2.15 -22.35 -15.53
CA LYS A 109 -1.66 -20.97 -15.66
C LYS A 109 -1.60 -20.26 -14.32
N VAL A 110 -2.47 -20.61 -13.36
CA VAL A 110 -2.48 -19.99 -12.03
C VAL A 110 -1.25 -20.47 -11.23
N PRO A 111 -0.35 -19.56 -10.78
CA PRO A 111 0.93 -19.94 -10.16
C PRO A 111 0.83 -20.26 -8.66
N PHE A 112 -0.38 -20.22 -8.10
CA PHE A 112 -0.68 -20.51 -6.69
C PHE A 112 -1.74 -21.62 -6.57
N SER A 113 -1.95 -22.11 -5.35
CA SER A 113 -2.94 -23.16 -5.09
C SER A 113 -4.36 -22.66 -5.27
N ILE A 114 -5.17 -23.44 -5.98
CA ILE A 114 -6.61 -23.22 -6.19
C ILE A 114 -7.41 -24.38 -5.60
N VAL A 115 -8.69 -24.18 -5.31
CA VAL A 115 -9.58 -25.19 -4.68
C VAL A 115 -9.57 -26.50 -5.47
N ASN A 116 -9.75 -26.43 -6.78
CA ASN A 116 -9.86 -27.60 -7.65
C ASN A 116 -8.53 -28.03 -8.29
N GLN A 117 -7.38 -27.69 -7.67
CA GLN A 117 -6.04 -27.93 -8.23
C GLN A 117 -5.77 -29.39 -8.61
N GLY A 118 -6.37 -30.34 -7.90
CA GLY A 118 -6.22 -31.79 -8.13
C GLY A 118 -7.15 -32.40 -9.19
N THR A 119 -8.01 -31.61 -9.83
CA THR A 119 -8.93 -32.09 -10.87
C THR A 119 -8.36 -31.81 -12.27
N PRO A 120 -8.76 -32.57 -13.32
CA PRO A 120 -8.30 -32.29 -14.69
C PRO A 120 -8.75 -30.92 -15.22
N ASP A 121 -9.99 -30.54 -14.91
CA ASP A 121 -10.61 -29.33 -15.46
C ASP A 121 -10.23 -28.07 -14.68
N ARG A 122 -9.80 -28.20 -13.42
CA ARG A 122 -9.36 -27.08 -12.57
C ARG A 122 -10.35 -25.91 -12.59
N LEU A 123 -11.63 -26.23 -12.35
CA LEU A 123 -12.70 -25.24 -12.31
C LEU A 123 -12.41 -24.17 -11.25
N LEU A 124 -12.54 -22.91 -11.62
CA LEU A 124 -12.26 -21.79 -10.72
C LEU A 124 -13.48 -21.51 -9.83
N THR A 125 -13.22 -21.18 -8.57
CA THR A 125 -14.23 -20.89 -7.56
C THR A 125 -14.08 -19.48 -7.00
N GLY A 126 -15.11 -18.98 -6.32
CA GLY A 126 -15.03 -17.69 -5.62
C GLY A 126 -14.05 -17.64 -4.46
N ALA A 127 -13.53 -18.79 -4.01
CA ALA A 127 -12.39 -18.81 -3.10
C ALA A 127 -11.04 -18.61 -3.82
N ASP A 128 -10.98 -18.79 -5.14
CA ASP A 128 -9.76 -18.61 -5.93
C ASP A 128 -9.59 -17.15 -6.35
N PHE A 129 -10.66 -16.56 -6.91
CA PHE A 129 -10.72 -15.19 -7.42
C PHE A 129 -12.03 -14.50 -7.02
N ASP A 130 -11.96 -13.18 -6.95
CA ASP A 130 -13.05 -12.26 -6.61
C ASP A 130 -13.31 -11.36 -7.82
N ILE A 131 -14.15 -11.82 -8.74
CA ILE A 131 -14.21 -11.27 -10.10
C ILE A 131 -15.38 -10.28 -10.26
N GLU A 132 -15.07 -9.00 -10.46
CA GLU A 132 -16.08 -7.94 -10.38
C GLU A 132 -16.42 -7.24 -11.72
N SER A 133 -15.69 -7.54 -12.80
CA SER A 133 -15.83 -6.79 -14.05
C SER A 133 -15.54 -7.59 -15.31
N LEU A 134 -16.17 -7.22 -16.44
CA LEU A 134 -16.13 -8.00 -17.68
C LEU A 134 -15.97 -7.12 -18.94
N ALA A 135 -14.98 -7.46 -19.77
CA ALA A 135 -14.80 -6.89 -21.10
C ALA A 135 -14.70 -7.98 -22.19
N LEU A 136 -15.31 -7.72 -23.36
CA LEU A 136 -15.30 -8.62 -24.52
C LEU A 136 -14.38 -8.08 -25.62
N ALA A 137 -13.32 -8.81 -25.96
CA ALA A 137 -12.34 -8.44 -26.98
C ALA A 137 -12.84 -8.62 -28.43
N ASN A 138 -12.04 -8.20 -29.41
CA ASN A 138 -12.37 -8.30 -30.85
C ASN A 138 -12.39 -9.75 -31.38
N ASP A 139 -11.58 -10.62 -30.80
CA ASP A 139 -11.44 -12.04 -31.16
C ASP A 139 -12.44 -12.94 -30.41
N GLY A 140 -13.29 -12.36 -29.56
CA GLY A 140 -14.30 -13.07 -28.78
C GLY A 140 -13.80 -13.63 -27.45
N THR A 141 -12.57 -13.32 -27.03
CA THR A 141 -12.08 -13.64 -25.68
C THR A 141 -12.61 -12.64 -24.65
N PHE A 142 -12.51 -13.03 -23.37
CA PHE A 142 -12.96 -12.25 -22.23
C PHE A 142 -11.78 -11.79 -21.38
N TRP A 143 -11.83 -10.54 -20.97
CA TRP A 143 -10.97 -9.96 -19.95
C TRP A 143 -11.79 -9.67 -18.70
N ILE A 144 -11.27 -10.06 -17.54
CA ILE A 144 -11.97 -9.95 -16.25
C ILE A 144 -11.03 -9.32 -15.22
N GLY A 145 -11.54 -8.38 -14.44
CA GLY A 145 -10.84 -7.82 -13.28
C GLY A 145 -11.09 -8.66 -12.02
N ASP A 146 -10.06 -8.81 -11.19
CA ASP A 146 -10.12 -9.52 -9.91
C ASP A 146 -9.80 -8.58 -8.74
N GLU A 147 -10.39 -8.83 -7.57
CA GLU A 147 -10.18 -8.02 -6.37
C GLU A 147 -9.11 -8.55 -5.43
N PHE A 148 -9.00 -9.88 -5.30
CA PHE A 148 -8.12 -10.48 -4.31
C PHE A 148 -6.66 -10.20 -4.63
N GLY A 149 -6.25 -10.33 -5.88
CA GLY A 149 -4.87 -10.16 -6.29
C GLY A 149 -4.60 -8.96 -7.18
N PRO A 150 -5.46 -7.93 -7.17
CA PRO A 150 -5.78 -7.12 -8.34
C PRO A 150 -5.18 -7.65 -9.65
N TYR A 151 -5.85 -8.61 -10.28
CA TYR A 151 -5.39 -9.23 -11.51
C TYR A 151 -6.24 -8.84 -12.71
N LEU A 152 -5.61 -8.80 -13.88
CA LEU A 152 -6.33 -9.02 -15.13
C LEU A 152 -6.26 -10.50 -15.50
N LEU A 153 -7.42 -11.10 -15.71
CA LEU A 153 -7.59 -12.49 -16.12
C LEU A 153 -8.06 -12.51 -17.58
N HIS A 154 -7.51 -13.42 -18.38
CA HIS A 154 -7.80 -13.53 -19.82
C HIS A 154 -8.28 -14.94 -20.16
N PHE A 155 -9.55 -15.05 -20.59
CA PHE A 155 -10.21 -16.31 -20.87
C PHE A 155 -10.61 -16.40 -22.35
N ASP A 156 -10.53 -17.58 -22.94
CA ASP A 156 -11.14 -17.80 -24.24
C ASP A 156 -12.67 -17.80 -24.18
N SER A 157 -13.32 -17.88 -25.34
CA SER A 157 -14.79 -17.89 -25.45
C SER A 157 -15.47 -19.08 -24.77
N THR A 158 -14.71 -20.10 -24.34
CA THR A 158 -15.20 -21.28 -23.63
C THR A 158 -14.99 -21.21 -22.11
N GLY A 159 -14.33 -20.16 -21.62
CA GLY A 159 -14.04 -19.96 -20.19
C GLY A 159 -12.72 -20.60 -19.74
N LYS A 160 -11.85 -21.01 -20.66
CA LYS A 160 -10.52 -21.52 -20.33
C LYS A 160 -9.54 -20.35 -20.19
N LEU A 161 -8.81 -20.32 -19.08
CA LEU A 161 -7.77 -19.32 -18.81
C LEU A 161 -6.61 -19.49 -19.81
N LEU A 162 -6.25 -18.39 -20.50
CA LEU A 162 -5.24 -18.37 -21.55
C LEU A 162 -3.84 -18.09 -20.99
N ASP A 163 -3.77 -17.12 -20.08
CA ASP A 163 -2.54 -16.55 -19.54
C ASP A 163 -2.54 -16.61 -18.01
N ALA A 164 -1.34 -16.55 -17.40
CA ALA A 164 -1.26 -16.41 -15.95
C ALA A 164 -1.92 -15.08 -15.52
N PRO A 165 -2.53 -14.99 -14.32
CA PRO A 165 -3.09 -13.74 -13.81
C PRO A 165 -2.05 -12.61 -13.88
N ILE A 166 -2.40 -11.49 -14.53
CA ILE A 166 -1.48 -10.38 -14.75
C ILE A 166 -1.54 -9.44 -13.55
N PRO A 167 -0.48 -9.31 -12.73
CA PRO A 167 -0.48 -8.49 -11.53
C PRO A 167 -0.52 -7.00 -11.85
N THR A 168 -1.24 -6.25 -11.02
CA THR A 168 -1.35 -4.80 -11.18
C THR A 168 -0.08 -4.09 -10.67
N PRO A 169 0.65 -3.36 -11.52
CA PRO A 169 1.82 -2.59 -11.10
C PRO A 169 1.42 -1.44 -10.16
N ASN A 170 2.24 -1.19 -9.15
CA ASN A 170 2.10 -0.05 -8.26
C ASN A 170 2.86 1.15 -8.84
N TYR A 171 2.14 2.08 -9.46
CA TYR A 171 2.71 3.34 -9.91
C TYR A 171 2.66 4.37 -8.78
N PHE A 172 3.82 4.71 -8.25
CA PHE A 172 3.96 5.76 -7.24
C PHE A 172 5.16 6.64 -7.57
N LYS A 173 5.03 7.95 -7.35
CA LYS A 173 6.12 8.90 -7.50
C LYS A 173 6.63 9.29 -6.12
N LEU A 174 7.86 8.93 -5.83
CA LEU A 174 8.54 9.32 -4.61
C LEU A 174 9.11 10.73 -4.74
N ASN A 175 9.04 11.48 -3.63
CA ASN A 175 9.63 12.81 -3.51
C ASN A 175 11.08 12.76 -3.00
N THR A 176 11.71 11.58 -3.01
CA THR A 176 13.13 11.40 -2.72
C THR A 176 13.99 12.07 -3.79
N LEU A 177 15.22 12.44 -3.43
CA LEU A 177 16.15 13.16 -4.29
C LEU A 177 16.38 12.47 -5.62
N ASN A 178 16.45 11.13 -5.61
CA ASN A 178 16.72 10.29 -6.76
C ASN A 178 15.48 9.53 -7.29
N GLY A 179 14.29 9.76 -6.69
CA GLY A 179 13.06 9.05 -7.02
C GLY A 179 13.04 7.55 -6.65
N GLN A 180 14.04 7.07 -5.91
CA GLN A 180 14.11 5.68 -5.42
C GLN A 180 13.43 5.53 -4.05
N PRO A 181 12.96 4.32 -3.70
CA PRO A 181 12.48 4.03 -2.35
C PRO A 181 13.51 4.40 -1.28
N PRO A 182 13.08 4.98 -0.15
CA PRO A 182 14.01 5.31 0.92
C PRO A 182 14.71 4.08 1.48
N ILE A 183 15.98 4.21 1.84
CA ILE A 183 16.74 3.13 2.47
C ILE A 183 16.33 2.95 3.94
N VAL A 184 16.23 1.69 4.36
CA VAL A 184 15.99 1.32 5.75
C VAL A 184 17.33 1.10 6.44
N ILE A 185 17.64 1.94 7.43
CA ILE A 185 18.91 1.88 8.16
C ILE A 185 18.65 1.33 9.56
N GLY A 186 19.21 0.16 9.86
CA GLY A 186 19.15 -0.44 11.20
C GLY A 186 20.02 0.32 12.17
N HIS A 187 19.42 1.24 12.93
CA HIS A 187 20.09 2.11 13.90
C HIS A 187 20.59 1.26 15.06
N ARG A 188 21.92 1.06 15.09
CA ARG A 188 22.62 0.14 15.98
C ARG A 188 22.17 -1.32 15.84
N GLY A 189 21.66 -1.67 14.66
CA GLY A 189 20.95 -2.93 14.37
C GLY A 189 19.44 -2.84 14.64
N ALA A 190 18.81 -3.96 14.98
CA ALA A 190 17.43 -4.00 15.45
C ALA A 190 17.40 -3.72 16.97
N SER A 191 17.87 -2.53 17.36
CA SER A 191 18.14 -2.18 18.76
C SER A 191 16.88 -2.09 19.63
N GLY A 192 15.70 -1.99 19.02
CA GLY A 192 14.42 -2.13 19.68
C GLY A 192 14.12 -3.56 20.16
N GLU A 193 14.80 -4.55 19.58
CA GLU A 193 14.54 -5.97 19.79
C GLU A 193 15.74 -6.70 20.41
N ARG A 194 16.96 -6.15 20.32
CA ARG A 194 18.21 -6.74 20.83
C ARG A 194 19.11 -5.64 21.40
N PRO A 195 20.03 -5.96 22.35
CA PRO A 195 21.03 -5.02 22.80
C PRO A 195 21.80 -4.41 21.62
N GLU A 196 21.82 -3.08 21.58
CA GLU A 196 22.44 -2.29 20.51
C GLU A 196 23.90 -2.66 20.23
N HIS A 197 24.32 -2.51 18.98
CA HIS A 197 25.67 -2.82 18.49
C HIS A 197 26.19 -4.22 18.86
N THR A 198 25.35 -5.23 18.63
CA THR A 198 25.76 -6.64 18.67
C THR A 198 25.63 -7.23 17.26
N LEU A 199 26.41 -8.28 16.94
CA LEU A 199 26.25 -8.96 15.64
C LEU A 199 24.82 -9.52 15.48
N GLU A 200 24.17 -9.87 16.58
CA GLU A 200 22.82 -10.38 16.64
C GLU A 200 21.78 -9.30 16.35
N ALA A 201 21.95 -8.07 16.87
CA ALA A 201 21.12 -6.94 16.49
C ALA A 201 21.25 -6.62 15.00
N TYR A 202 22.47 -6.67 14.44
CA TYR A 202 22.70 -6.43 13.01
C TYR A 202 22.10 -7.52 12.12
N LYS A 203 22.28 -8.81 12.48
CA LYS A 203 21.65 -9.94 11.78
C LYS A 203 20.13 -9.79 11.74
N LEU A 204 19.53 -9.48 12.90
CA LEU A 204 18.09 -9.29 12.99
C LEU A 204 17.62 -8.09 12.14
N ALA A 205 18.34 -6.96 12.14
CA ALA A 205 18.01 -5.84 11.25
C ALA A 205 17.98 -6.25 9.77
N ILE A 206 18.97 -7.04 9.33
CA ILE A 206 19.07 -7.55 7.95
C ILE A 206 17.90 -8.48 7.63
N GLU A 207 17.57 -9.40 8.54
CA GLU A 207 16.41 -10.30 8.44
C GLU A 207 15.08 -9.51 8.36
N ARG A 208 15.02 -8.37 9.04
CA ARG A 208 13.88 -7.44 9.04
C ARG A 208 13.85 -6.47 7.86
N GLY A 209 14.75 -6.63 6.88
CA GLY A 209 14.72 -5.87 5.63
C GLY A 209 15.53 -4.59 5.62
N ALA A 210 16.42 -4.36 6.60
CA ALA A 210 17.38 -3.25 6.52
C ALA A 210 18.25 -3.36 5.27
N ASP A 211 18.49 -2.24 4.61
CA ASP A 211 19.44 -2.10 3.49
C ASP A 211 20.85 -1.79 4.01
N PHE A 212 20.92 -1.07 5.14
CA PHE A 212 22.15 -0.70 5.83
C PHE A 212 22.05 -1.05 7.32
N ILE A 213 23.18 -1.40 7.93
CA ILE A 213 23.34 -1.48 9.39
C ILE A 213 24.31 -0.38 9.85
N GLU A 214 23.99 0.26 10.97
CA GLU A 214 24.78 1.38 11.48
C GLU A 214 25.62 0.96 12.71
N PRO A 215 26.96 0.98 12.59
CA PRO A 215 27.85 0.90 13.73
C PRO A 215 28.39 2.27 14.17
N ASP A 216 28.21 2.59 15.45
CA ASP A 216 28.89 3.73 16.08
C ASP A 216 30.29 3.31 16.49
N LEU A 217 31.33 4.04 16.06
CA LEU A 217 32.70 3.61 16.21
C LEU A 217 33.47 4.42 17.24
N VAL A 218 34.08 3.69 18.17
CA VAL A 218 35.06 4.17 19.16
C VAL A 218 36.28 3.26 19.15
N LEU A 219 37.38 3.70 19.75
CA LEU A 219 38.63 2.93 19.80
C LEU A 219 38.86 2.23 21.14
N THR A 220 39.48 1.07 21.04
CA THR A 220 40.17 0.41 22.16
C THR A 220 41.54 1.05 22.42
N LYS A 221 42.13 0.76 23.57
CA LYS A 221 43.48 1.20 23.96
C LYS A 221 44.57 0.81 22.95
N ASP A 222 44.40 -0.33 22.30
CA ASP A 222 45.32 -0.89 21.30
C ASP A 222 44.93 -0.54 19.84
N GLY A 223 44.04 0.43 19.65
CA GLY A 223 43.77 1.04 18.35
C GLY A 223 42.81 0.24 17.45
N VAL A 224 41.90 -0.55 18.02
CA VAL A 224 40.91 -1.32 17.25
C VAL A 224 39.54 -0.65 17.33
N LEU A 225 38.90 -0.46 16.16
CA LEU A 225 37.54 0.08 16.06
C LEU A 225 36.51 -0.96 16.49
N VAL A 226 35.70 -0.56 17.47
CA VAL A 226 34.61 -1.38 18.04
C VAL A 226 33.30 -0.62 17.99
N ALA A 227 32.19 -1.35 17.84
CA ALA A 227 30.88 -0.73 17.73
C ALA A 227 30.26 -0.47 19.12
N ARG A 228 30.15 0.80 19.51
CA ARG A 228 29.50 1.30 20.73
C ARG A 228 29.05 2.74 20.51
N HIS A 229 27.82 3.07 20.91
CA HIS A 229 27.31 4.44 20.82
C HIS A 229 28.12 5.46 21.64
N GLU A 230 28.62 5.04 22.81
CA GLU A 230 29.48 5.86 23.67
C GLU A 230 30.77 5.11 23.97
N ASN A 231 31.89 5.83 24.08
CA ASN A 231 33.14 5.25 24.56
C ASN A 231 33.02 4.88 26.05
N ALA A 232 32.19 5.59 26.82
CA ALA A 232 31.79 5.21 28.17
C ALA A 232 30.85 3.98 28.15
N ILE A 233 31.37 2.81 28.50
CA ILE A 233 30.65 1.51 28.44
C ILE A 233 29.87 1.16 29.73
N ALA A 234 30.10 1.94 30.79
CA ALA A 234 29.26 2.04 31.99
C ALA A 234 29.58 3.34 32.74
N ILE A 235 28.55 4.01 33.24
CA ILE A 235 28.62 5.29 33.95
C ILE A 235 28.05 5.12 35.36
N ILE A 236 28.72 5.71 36.34
CA ILE A 236 28.24 5.76 37.73
C ILE A 236 28.06 7.20 38.20
N ASN A 237 27.19 7.38 39.18
CA ASN A 237 27.15 8.59 39.96
C ASN A 237 28.36 8.59 40.93
N PRO A 238 29.31 9.55 40.81
CA PRO A 238 30.52 9.52 41.63
C PRO A 238 30.26 9.79 43.12
N GLN A 239 29.12 10.39 43.48
CA GLN A 239 28.76 10.66 44.87
C GLN A 239 28.11 9.46 45.56
N THR A 240 27.28 8.69 44.84
CA THR A 240 26.51 7.57 45.42
C THR A 240 27.09 6.21 45.05
N GLY A 241 27.92 6.13 44.02
CA GLY A 241 28.40 4.87 43.42
C GLY A 241 27.32 4.11 42.65
N ALA A 242 26.12 4.67 42.49
CA ALA A 242 25.02 4.03 41.78
C ALA A 242 25.28 4.01 40.27
N LEU A 243 24.94 2.89 39.62
CA LEU A 243 24.95 2.80 38.16
C LEU A 243 23.93 3.78 37.57
N VAL A 244 24.35 4.57 36.59
CA VAL A 244 23.52 5.53 35.87
C VAL A 244 23.08 4.92 34.53
N GLU A 245 24.06 4.40 33.78
CA GLU A 245 23.86 3.78 32.48
C GLU A 245 24.92 2.70 32.29
N ALA A 246 24.57 1.62 31.62
CA ALA A 246 25.51 0.62 31.19
C ALA A 246 25.02 -0.05 29.92
N THR A 247 25.99 -0.42 29.11
CA THR A 247 25.78 -1.15 27.87
C THR A 247 26.70 -2.35 27.78
N THR A 248 27.55 -2.53 28.78
CA THR A 248 28.30 -3.75 29.05
C THR A 248 28.17 -4.12 30.53
N ASP A 249 28.49 -5.37 30.85
CA ASP A 249 28.53 -5.86 32.23
C ASP A 249 29.80 -5.48 33.00
N VAL A 250 30.62 -4.54 32.52
CA VAL A 250 31.92 -4.15 33.11
C VAL A 250 31.82 -3.75 34.59
N TYR A 251 30.72 -3.11 34.98
CA TYR A 251 30.48 -2.68 36.36
C TYR A 251 30.29 -3.87 37.33
N LEU A 252 30.08 -5.08 36.80
CA LEU A 252 29.99 -6.33 37.55
C LEU A 252 31.30 -7.12 37.55
N ARG A 253 32.39 -6.62 36.94
CA ARG A 253 33.68 -7.31 36.77
C ARG A 253 34.75 -6.76 37.74
N PRO A 254 35.01 -7.41 38.89
CA PRO A 254 35.97 -6.91 39.88
C PRO A 254 37.40 -6.78 39.36
N GLU A 255 37.78 -7.59 38.38
CA GLU A 255 39.07 -7.53 37.70
C GLU A 255 39.32 -6.22 36.94
N PHE A 256 38.25 -5.46 36.63
CA PHE A 256 38.33 -4.16 35.96
C PHE A 256 37.95 -2.98 36.87
N ALA A 257 37.84 -3.19 38.18
CA ALA A 257 37.50 -2.13 39.12
C ALA A 257 38.53 -0.97 39.12
N ASP A 258 39.79 -1.26 38.79
CA ASP A 258 40.88 -0.28 38.69
C ASP A 258 40.83 0.57 37.40
N ARG A 259 39.94 0.23 36.45
CA ARG A 259 39.69 1.00 35.21
C ARG A 259 38.65 2.10 35.37
N LEU A 260 37.93 2.14 36.49
CA LEU A 260 36.99 3.21 36.80
C LEU A 260 37.75 4.54 36.91
N THR A 261 37.35 5.52 36.11
CA THR A 261 38.01 6.84 36.09
C THR A 261 37.02 7.95 35.76
N THR A 262 37.45 9.20 35.90
CA THR A 262 36.68 10.38 35.50
C THR A 262 37.37 11.04 34.30
N ARG A 263 36.59 11.32 33.25
CA ARG A 263 37.06 11.99 32.03
C ARG A 263 36.11 13.13 31.65
N VAL A 264 36.63 14.08 30.88
CA VAL A 264 35.81 15.10 30.22
C VAL A 264 35.71 14.71 28.75
N VAL A 265 34.53 14.31 28.32
CA VAL A 265 34.22 13.96 26.93
C VAL A 265 33.25 15.02 26.44
N ASP A 266 33.62 15.72 25.38
CA ASP A 266 32.85 16.81 24.77
C ASP A 266 32.33 17.85 25.79
N GLY A 267 33.21 18.28 26.69
CA GLY A 267 32.88 19.23 27.76
C GLY A 267 32.09 18.63 28.95
N VAL A 268 31.61 17.39 28.85
CA VAL A 268 30.84 16.70 29.89
C VAL A 268 31.75 15.85 30.78
N THR A 269 31.67 16.04 32.10
CA THR A 269 32.43 15.22 33.06
C THR A 269 31.70 13.90 33.33
N ILE A 270 32.32 12.79 32.92
CA ILE A 270 31.77 11.43 33.05
C ILE A 270 32.66 10.62 34.00
N THR A 271 32.06 9.89 34.94
CA THR A 271 32.77 8.91 35.78
C THR A 271 32.30 7.50 35.44
N GLY A 272 33.22 6.66 34.97
CA GLY A 272 32.85 5.36 34.39
C GLY A 272 34.04 4.56 33.85
N TRP A 273 33.71 3.58 33.02
CA TRP A 273 34.65 2.74 32.28
C TRP A 273 34.59 3.11 30.80
N PHE A 274 35.76 3.27 30.17
CA PHE A 274 35.87 3.81 28.82
C PHE A 274 36.61 2.84 27.90
N THR A 275 36.15 2.63 26.65
CA THR A 275 36.73 1.66 25.70
C THR A 275 38.23 1.84 25.50
N GLU A 276 38.70 3.09 25.45
CA GLU A 276 40.12 3.42 25.29
C GLU A 276 41.00 3.06 26.51
N SER A 277 40.39 2.55 27.58
CA SER A 277 41.09 2.02 28.77
C SER A 277 41.31 0.50 28.69
N PHE A 278 40.72 -0.17 27.69
CA PHE A 278 40.75 -1.62 27.50
C PHE A 278 41.43 -1.98 26.18
N THR A 279 42.24 -3.02 26.19
CA THR A 279 42.64 -3.70 24.94
C THR A 279 41.43 -4.41 24.33
N LEU A 280 41.50 -4.75 23.03
CA LEU A 280 40.44 -5.54 22.40
C LEU A 280 40.24 -6.89 23.13
N GLU A 281 41.32 -7.56 23.51
CA GLU A 281 41.25 -8.84 24.23
C GLU A 281 40.48 -8.72 25.54
N GLU A 282 40.76 -7.69 26.35
CA GLU A 282 40.00 -7.41 27.57
C GLU A 282 38.54 -7.09 27.26
N LEU A 283 38.27 -6.24 26.27
CA LEU A 283 36.91 -5.81 25.91
C LEU A 283 36.03 -6.98 25.44
N LYS A 284 36.61 -7.94 24.71
CA LYS A 284 35.91 -9.16 24.26
C LYS A 284 35.46 -10.09 25.39
N THR A 285 36.00 -9.93 26.61
CA THR A 285 35.53 -10.68 27.80
C THR A 285 34.24 -10.14 28.40
N LEU A 286 33.86 -8.91 28.05
CA LEU A 286 32.63 -8.26 28.51
C LEU A 286 31.44 -8.73 27.69
N ARG A 287 30.25 -8.52 28.24
CA ARG A 287 28.99 -8.86 27.58
C ARG A 287 28.08 -7.65 27.49
N ALA A 288 27.44 -7.49 26.34
CA ALA A 288 26.47 -6.43 26.10
C ALA A 288 25.27 -6.56 27.04
N VAL A 289 24.74 -5.41 27.46
CA VAL A 289 23.50 -5.30 28.23
C VAL A 289 22.59 -4.24 27.61
N GLU A 290 21.29 -4.47 27.67
CA GLU A 290 20.26 -3.52 27.27
C GLU A 290 20.22 -2.36 28.27
N ARG A 291 20.41 -1.13 27.76
CA ARG A 291 20.49 0.08 28.59
C ARG A 291 19.11 0.63 28.94
N LEU A 292 18.10 0.38 28.10
CA LEU A 292 16.76 0.90 28.28
C LEU A 292 15.91 -0.09 29.09
N PRO A 293 15.49 0.26 30.32
CA PRO A 293 14.88 -0.70 31.24
C PRO A 293 13.50 -1.21 30.78
N PHE A 294 12.86 -0.52 29.84
CA PHE A 294 11.57 -0.91 29.25
C PHE A 294 11.71 -1.87 28.06
N ARG A 295 12.92 -2.07 27.53
CA ARG A 295 13.21 -3.07 26.48
C ARG A 295 13.49 -4.44 27.09
N ASP A 296 13.46 -5.47 26.25
CA ASP A 296 13.67 -6.84 26.69
C ASP A 296 15.08 -7.06 27.26
N GLN A 297 15.15 -7.28 28.58
CA GLN A 297 16.37 -7.53 29.31
C GLN A 297 16.88 -8.98 29.19
N SER A 298 16.13 -9.88 28.52
CA SER A 298 16.45 -11.32 28.46
C SER A 298 17.75 -11.65 27.71
N TYR A 299 18.25 -10.71 26.91
CA TYR A 299 19.48 -10.85 26.13
C TYR A 299 20.73 -10.33 26.85
N ASN A 300 20.59 -9.79 28.06
CA ASN A 300 21.72 -9.28 28.83
C ASN A 300 22.74 -10.40 29.12
N GLY A 301 24.01 -10.12 28.90
CA GLY A 301 25.09 -11.07 29.20
C GLY A 301 25.35 -12.11 28.10
N LEU A 302 24.62 -12.07 26.98
CA LEU A 302 24.75 -13.10 25.93
C LEU A 302 25.77 -12.76 24.85
N PHE A 303 25.88 -11.50 24.45
CA PHE A 303 26.58 -11.10 23.23
C PHE A 303 27.85 -10.30 23.51
N GLU A 304 28.80 -10.37 22.59
CA GLU A 304 30.09 -9.65 22.67
C GLU A 304 30.02 -8.30 21.97
N VAL A 305 30.95 -7.40 22.33
CA VAL A 305 31.18 -6.16 21.59
C VAL A 305 31.85 -6.48 20.25
N PRO A 306 31.27 -6.11 19.09
CA PRO A 306 31.85 -6.40 17.79
C PRO A 306 32.87 -5.33 17.36
N THR A 307 33.85 -5.77 16.60
CA THR A 307 34.78 -4.93 15.84
C THR A 307 34.18 -4.56 14.49
N LEU A 308 34.69 -3.49 13.86
CA LEU A 308 34.30 -3.16 12.48
C LEU A 308 34.62 -4.29 11.49
N ASP A 309 35.74 -5.00 11.67
CA ASP A 309 36.12 -6.17 10.85
C ASP A 309 35.04 -7.26 10.90
N GLU A 310 34.51 -7.58 12.08
CA GLU A 310 33.45 -8.58 12.24
C GLU A 310 32.13 -8.17 11.58
N ILE A 311 31.81 -6.87 11.60
CA ILE A 311 30.60 -6.32 10.98
C ILE A 311 30.72 -6.37 9.45
N ILE A 312 31.88 -6.02 8.89
CA ILE A 312 32.15 -6.15 7.45
C ILE A 312 32.07 -7.62 7.02
N ASN A 313 32.60 -8.53 7.83
CA ASN A 313 32.50 -9.97 7.56
C ASN A 313 31.05 -10.46 7.56
N LEU A 314 30.21 -9.97 8.48
CA LEU A 314 28.78 -10.29 8.51
C LEU A 314 28.08 -9.91 7.19
N VAL A 315 28.23 -8.67 6.72
CA VAL A 315 27.53 -8.22 5.50
C VAL A 315 28.03 -8.92 4.23
N LYS A 316 29.31 -9.31 4.19
CA LYS A 316 29.87 -10.14 3.11
C LYS A 316 29.34 -11.57 3.16
N GLN A 317 29.18 -12.13 4.35
CA GLN A 317 28.60 -13.46 4.51
C GLN A 317 27.14 -13.47 4.02
N VAL A 318 26.34 -12.48 4.39
CA VAL A 318 24.96 -12.34 3.92
C VAL A 318 24.89 -12.25 2.39
N GLU A 319 25.77 -11.49 1.76
CA GLU A 319 25.86 -11.42 0.29
C GLU A 319 26.19 -12.78 -0.32
N ALA A 320 27.16 -13.51 0.25
CA ALA A 320 27.53 -14.83 -0.23
C ALA A 320 26.39 -15.87 -0.10
N GLU A 321 25.58 -15.76 0.96
CA GLU A 321 24.49 -16.70 1.25
C GLU A 321 23.19 -16.39 0.50
N THR A 322 22.88 -15.10 0.31
CA THR A 322 21.56 -14.65 -0.16
C THR A 322 21.59 -13.85 -1.45
N GLY A 323 22.77 -13.38 -1.88
CA GLY A 323 22.91 -12.41 -2.96
C GLY A 323 22.51 -10.98 -2.59
N ARG A 324 21.94 -10.73 -1.40
CA ARG A 324 21.60 -9.38 -0.94
C ARG A 324 22.86 -8.62 -0.57
N LYS A 325 23.03 -7.43 -1.14
CA LYS A 325 24.13 -6.51 -0.82
C LYS A 325 23.70 -5.57 0.30
N ILE A 326 24.06 -5.92 1.53
CA ILE A 326 23.84 -5.07 2.70
C ILE A 326 24.98 -4.06 2.83
N GLY A 327 24.66 -2.79 3.07
CA GLY A 327 25.64 -1.75 3.35
C GLY A 327 25.94 -1.58 4.85
N ILE A 328 26.98 -0.82 5.15
CA ILE A 328 27.27 -0.34 6.51
C ILE A 328 27.24 1.19 6.55
N TYR A 329 26.85 1.72 7.69
CA TYR A 329 26.70 3.16 7.89
C TYR A 329 27.46 3.62 9.15
N PRO A 330 28.80 3.52 9.19
CA PRO A 330 29.59 3.89 10.35
C PRO A 330 29.46 5.36 10.77
N GLU A 331 29.28 5.58 12.08
CA GLU A 331 29.45 6.89 12.72
C GLU A 331 30.81 6.97 13.42
N THR A 332 31.55 8.07 13.28
CA THR A 332 32.72 8.35 14.14
C THR A 332 32.27 9.10 15.40
N LYS A 333 32.43 8.51 16.58
CA LYS A 333 31.99 9.10 17.87
C LYS A 333 33.05 9.96 18.54
N HIS A 334 32.71 11.21 18.86
CA HIS A 334 33.60 12.18 19.52
C HIS A 334 35.00 12.30 18.87
N PRO A 335 35.13 12.55 17.54
CA PRO A 335 36.43 12.67 16.88
C PRO A 335 37.39 13.64 17.58
N THR A 336 36.93 14.85 17.93
CA THR A 336 37.77 15.86 18.63
C THR A 336 38.32 15.35 19.96
N TYR A 337 37.51 14.63 20.75
CA TYR A 337 37.98 14.03 22.01
C TYR A 337 39.02 12.94 21.75
N HIS A 338 38.75 12.04 20.80
CA HIS A 338 39.62 10.92 20.44
C HIS A 338 40.98 11.39 19.92
N ASP A 339 41.01 12.45 19.10
CA ASP A 339 42.23 13.14 18.68
C ASP A 339 43.03 13.69 19.86
N SER A 340 42.35 14.32 20.82
CA SER A 340 43.00 14.95 21.99
C SER A 340 43.79 13.95 22.85
N ILE A 341 43.44 12.66 22.78
CA ILE A 341 44.10 11.58 23.49
C ILE A 341 45.01 10.72 22.60
N GLY A 342 45.21 11.11 21.33
CA GLY A 342 46.08 10.43 20.38
C GLY A 342 45.49 9.14 19.80
N LEU A 343 44.16 9.04 19.73
CA LEU A 343 43.42 7.91 19.18
C LEU A 343 42.44 8.39 18.09
N SER A 344 42.94 9.01 17.02
CA SER A 344 42.11 9.48 15.90
C SER A 344 41.32 8.33 15.25
N LEU A 345 40.09 8.59 14.77
CA LEU A 345 39.17 7.56 14.25
C LEU A 345 39.25 7.41 12.72
N GLU A 346 39.62 8.48 12.05
CA GLU A 346 39.52 8.70 10.61
C GLU A 346 40.40 7.72 9.84
N GLU A 347 41.72 7.73 10.10
CA GLU A 347 42.64 6.83 9.41
C GLU A 347 42.38 5.35 9.74
N PRO A 348 42.18 4.93 11.00
CA PRO A 348 41.83 3.54 11.29
C PRO A 348 40.56 3.06 10.59
N LEU A 349 39.57 3.94 10.42
CA LEU A 349 38.33 3.62 9.71
C LEU A 349 38.62 3.38 8.22
N VAL A 350 39.28 4.33 7.56
CA VAL A 350 39.64 4.22 6.14
C VAL A 350 40.53 3.01 5.90
N GLU A 351 41.56 2.81 6.73
CA GLU A 351 42.46 1.66 6.66
C GLU A 351 41.71 0.33 6.79
N THR A 352 40.74 0.25 7.70
CA THR A 352 39.93 -0.96 7.90
C THR A 352 39.05 -1.24 6.69
N LEU A 353 38.38 -0.24 6.12
CA LEU A 353 37.57 -0.39 4.91
C LEU A 353 38.41 -0.85 3.72
N VAL A 354 39.56 -0.19 3.48
CA VAL A 354 40.49 -0.50 2.38
C VAL A 354 41.09 -1.89 2.54
N ARG A 355 41.58 -2.23 3.74
CA ARG A 355 42.16 -3.55 4.04
C ARG A 355 41.15 -4.68 3.82
N ASN A 356 39.87 -4.40 4.07
CA ASN A 356 38.80 -5.35 3.81
C ASN A 356 38.29 -5.36 2.36
N ASN A 357 38.75 -4.47 1.47
CA ASN A 357 38.15 -4.26 0.14
C ASN A 357 36.63 -3.98 0.24
N PHE A 358 36.22 -3.12 1.18
CA PHE A 358 34.82 -2.74 1.38
C PHE A 358 34.67 -1.22 1.27
N THR A 359 34.91 -0.70 0.06
CA THR A 359 34.90 0.74 -0.28
C THR A 359 33.97 1.03 -1.47
N ASP A 360 32.93 0.20 -1.66
CA ASP A 360 31.90 0.44 -2.67
C ASP A 360 31.01 1.60 -2.18
N PRO A 361 30.96 2.74 -2.89
CA PRO A 361 30.19 3.92 -2.46
C PRO A 361 28.67 3.66 -2.40
N SER A 362 28.18 2.59 -3.02
CA SER A 362 26.78 2.16 -2.86
C SER A 362 26.50 1.34 -1.60
N ARG A 363 27.54 0.99 -0.83
CA ARG A 363 27.46 0.11 0.35
C ARG A 363 28.10 0.67 1.61
N VAL A 364 28.66 1.88 1.55
CA VAL A 364 29.27 2.55 2.70
C VAL A 364 28.80 3.99 2.70
N PHE A 365 28.19 4.40 3.81
CA PHE A 365 28.11 5.81 4.20
C PHE A 365 29.00 6.01 5.42
N ILE A 366 29.57 7.20 5.60
CA ILE A 366 30.21 7.57 6.87
C ILE A 366 29.50 8.82 7.41
N GLN A 367 29.18 8.83 8.70
CA GLN A 367 28.52 9.98 9.34
C GLN A 367 29.27 10.48 10.56
N SER A 368 29.03 11.75 10.88
CA SER A 368 29.55 12.39 12.08
C SER A 368 28.75 13.64 12.41
N PHE A 369 28.72 13.98 13.69
CA PHE A 369 28.24 15.26 14.19
C PHE A 369 29.26 16.38 13.95
N GLU A 370 30.56 16.07 13.96
CA GLU A 370 31.63 17.06 13.84
C GLU A 370 31.98 17.37 12.39
N VAL A 371 32.04 18.67 12.06
CA VAL A 371 32.20 19.17 10.68
C VAL A 371 33.62 18.95 10.17
N SER A 372 34.62 19.19 11.02
CA SER A 372 36.04 19.10 10.66
C SER A 372 36.46 17.67 10.33
N ASN A 373 35.94 16.70 11.08
CA ASN A 373 36.10 15.27 10.84
C ASN A 373 35.60 14.84 9.45
N LEU A 374 34.39 15.27 9.05
CA LEU A 374 33.86 14.95 7.71
C LEU A 374 34.68 15.62 6.59
N LYS A 375 35.12 16.87 6.80
CA LYS A 375 36.00 17.56 5.85
C LYS A 375 37.33 16.84 5.66
N GLU A 376 37.88 16.24 6.72
CA GLU A 376 39.09 15.40 6.64
C GLU A 376 38.82 14.08 5.90
N LEU A 377 37.78 13.34 6.29
CA LEU A 377 37.38 12.08 5.65
C LEU A 377 37.14 12.23 4.15
N ASN A 378 36.55 13.36 3.72
CA ASN A 378 36.32 13.69 2.31
C ASN A 378 37.62 13.75 1.48
N THR A 379 38.78 13.92 2.13
CA THR A 379 40.09 13.89 1.46
C THR A 379 40.74 12.51 1.45
N LEU A 380 40.26 11.58 2.29
CA LEU A 380 40.88 10.28 2.54
C LEU A 380 40.19 9.13 1.80
N ILE A 381 38.88 9.22 1.57
CA ILE A 381 38.09 8.14 0.97
C ILE A 381 36.95 8.68 0.09
N ASP A 382 36.66 7.98 -1.01
CA ASP A 382 35.58 8.29 -1.95
C ASP A 382 34.36 7.41 -1.65
N VAL A 383 33.65 7.74 -0.57
CA VAL A 383 32.36 7.16 -0.19
C VAL A 383 31.42 8.27 0.30
N PRO A 384 30.09 8.11 0.18
CA PRO A 384 29.15 9.10 0.65
C PRO A 384 29.34 9.50 2.12
N LEU A 385 29.46 10.80 2.38
CA LEU A 385 29.58 11.35 3.73
C LEU A 385 28.28 12.04 4.17
N VAL A 386 27.92 11.93 5.45
CA VAL A 386 26.67 12.49 5.98
C VAL A 386 26.89 13.30 7.24
N GLN A 387 26.50 14.57 7.19
CA GLN A 387 26.50 15.49 8.32
C GLN A 387 25.31 15.21 9.24
N LEU A 388 25.55 14.73 10.46
CA LEU A 388 24.52 14.63 11.48
C LEU A 388 24.18 16.00 12.04
N LEU A 389 22.89 16.23 12.35
CA LEU A 389 22.39 17.50 12.87
C LEU A 389 21.50 17.24 14.10
N ASP A 390 21.81 17.89 15.22
CA ASP A 390 21.07 17.71 16.48
C ASP A 390 20.54 19.01 17.08
N ALA A 391 19.69 18.87 18.11
CA ALA A 391 19.23 19.96 18.95
C ALA A 391 19.17 19.49 20.41
N GLU A 392 19.32 20.40 21.38
CA GLU A 392 19.25 20.09 22.82
C GLU A 392 17.83 19.66 23.24
N GLY A 393 16.80 20.14 22.54
CA GLY A 393 15.42 19.78 22.83
C GLY A 393 14.40 20.59 22.07
N ILE A 394 13.16 20.57 22.57
CA ILE A 394 12.01 21.26 21.97
C ILE A 394 11.29 22.04 23.06
N ALA A 395 11.10 23.34 22.82
CA ALA A 395 10.29 24.20 23.65
C ALA A 395 8.80 23.83 23.57
N LEU A 396 8.00 24.32 24.52
CA LEU A 396 6.57 24.00 24.60
C LEU A 396 5.80 24.30 23.30
N ASP A 397 6.17 25.35 22.59
CA ASP A 397 5.54 25.80 21.34
C ASP A 397 6.00 25.02 20.09
N GLY A 398 6.94 24.10 20.23
CA GLY A 398 7.52 23.32 19.14
C GLY A 398 8.82 23.90 18.56
N THR A 399 9.31 25.03 19.06
CA THR A 399 10.59 25.61 18.64
C THR A 399 11.75 24.74 19.12
N LEU A 400 12.74 24.49 18.27
CA LEU A 400 13.94 23.74 18.63
C LEU A 400 14.87 24.58 19.53
N ILE A 401 15.48 23.92 20.50
CA ILE A 401 16.54 24.48 21.33
C ILE A 401 17.87 24.06 20.71
N GLU A 402 18.51 24.97 19.99
CA GLU A 402 19.70 24.68 19.20
C GLU A 402 20.92 24.39 20.09
N ASN A 403 21.74 23.43 19.67
CA ASN A 403 23.11 23.23 20.15
C ASN A 403 24.10 23.35 18.97
N GLN A 404 25.40 23.27 19.26
CA GLN A 404 26.47 23.41 18.27
C GLN A 404 27.35 22.15 18.20
N PRO A 405 27.99 21.88 17.04
CA PRO A 405 29.03 20.86 16.95
C PRO A 405 30.15 21.09 17.98
N TYR A 406 30.68 20.02 18.56
CA TYR A 406 31.71 20.16 19.59
C TYR A 406 33.04 20.70 19.03
N ASP A 407 33.40 20.33 17.80
CA ASP A 407 34.58 20.88 17.13
C ASP A 407 34.47 22.40 16.86
N PHE A 408 33.24 22.91 16.72
CA PHE A 408 32.98 24.36 16.67
C PHE A 408 33.20 25.02 18.03
N GLU A 409 32.80 24.38 19.14
CA GLU A 409 33.11 24.88 20.49
C GLU A 409 34.62 25.01 20.71
N VAL A 410 35.38 23.97 20.36
CA VAL A 410 36.84 23.92 20.54
C VAL A 410 37.55 24.96 19.65
N SER A 411 37.07 25.16 18.42
CA SER A 411 37.64 26.14 17.48
C SER A 411 37.16 27.58 17.70
N GLY A 412 36.12 27.79 18.49
CA GLY A 412 35.51 29.09 18.76
C GLY A 412 34.56 29.58 17.65
N ASP A 413 34.08 28.67 16.79
CA ASP A 413 32.98 28.93 15.87
C ASP A 413 31.66 28.93 16.64
N THR A 414 30.85 29.98 16.46
CA THR A 414 29.60 30.19 17.21
C THR A 414 28.37 29.65 16.50
N ARG A 415 28.53 29.03 15.33
CA ARG A 415 27.43 28.47 14.56
C ARG A 415 26.87 27.23 15.25
N THR A 416 25.55 27.12 15.20
CA THR A 416 24.75 25.99 15.69
C THR A 416 24.38 25.06 14.55
N TYR A 417 23.81 23.88 14.86
CA TYR A 417 23.17 23.06 13.82
C TYR A 417 22.00 23.80 13.14
N GLY A 418 21.35 24.74 13.86
CA GLY A 418 20.40 25.71 13.32
C GLY A 418 20.95 26.54 12.17
N ASP A 419 22.20 26.98 12.25
CA ASP A 419 22.87 27.72 11.17
C ASP A 419 23.24 26.80 10.00
N LEU A 420 23.66 25.56 10.31
CA LEU A 420 24.03 24.56 9.31
C LEU A 420 22.84 24.03 8.50
N ARG A 421 21.62 24.06 9.06
CA ARG A 421 20.38 23.60 8.39
C ARG A 421 19.65 24.68 7.60
N THR A 422 20.24 25.86 7.44
CA THR A 422 19.77 26.92 6.51
C THR A 422 20.16 26.58 5.06
N PRO A 423 19.53 27.16 4.03
CA PRO A 423 19.96 26.96 2.64
C PRO A 423 21.45 27.27 2.41
N GLU A 424 22.00 28.31 3.04
CA GLU A 424 23.42 28.63 2.97
C GLU A 424 24.30 27.59 3.67
N GLY A 425 23.87 27.11 4.85
CA GLY A 425 24.55 26.05 5.60
C GLY A 425 24.56 24.73 4.84
N LEU A 426 23.43 24.35 4.23
CA LEU A 426 23.29 23.16 3.40
C LEU A 426 24.18 23.24 2.15
N ALA A 427 24.29 24.42 1.53
CA ALA A 427 25.23 24.64 0.44
C ALA A 427 26.70 24.50 0.89
N GLU A 428 27.04 24.84 2.13
CA GLU A 428 28.36 24.55 2.70
C GLU A 428 28.55 23.04 2.92
N ILE A 429 27.57 22.36 3.51
CA ILE A 429 27.59 20.90 3.74
C ILE A 429 27.85 20.16 2.43
N ALA A 430 27.17 20.55 1.35
CA ALA A 430 27.33 19.95 0.02
C ALA A 430 28.76 20.09 -0.58
N THR A 431 29.66 20.85 0.04
CA THR A 431 31.07 20.90 -0.38
C THR A 431 31.92 19.76 0.19
N TYR A 432 31.44 19.06 1.21
CA TYR A 432 32.18 18.00 1.90
C TYR A 432 31.35 16.76 2.25
N ALA A 433 30.03 16.80 2.09
CA ALA A 433 29.14 15.69 2.37
C ALA A 433 28.08 15.55 1.26
N ASP A 434 27.53 14.34 1.14
CA ASP A 434 26.54 13.92 0.16
C ASP A 434 25.12 13.87 0.76
N GLY A 435 25.01 14.04 2.07
CA GLY A 435 23.73 14.07 2.77
C GLY A 435 23.78 14.68 4.15
N ILE A 436 22.60 14.80 4.75
CA ILE A 436 22.38 15.15 6.15
C ILE A 436 21.61 14.04 6.86
N GLY A 437 21.94 13.81 8.12
CA GLY A 437 21.18 12.96 9.03
C GLY A 437 20.61 13.81 10.17
N PRO A 438 19.47 14.48 9.98
CA PRO A 438 18.91 15.33 11.02
C PRO A 438 18.12 14.53 12.06
N TRP A 439 18.08 15.01 13.29
CA TRP A 439 17.03 14.57 14.20
C TRP A 439 15.64 14.80 13.56
N LYS A 440 14.77 13.80 13.58
CA LYS A 440 13.46 13.79 12.90
C LYS A 440 12.58 15.00 13.25
N ARG A 441 12.76 15.55 14.47
CA ARG A 441 12.02 16.73 14.96
C ARG A 441 12.46 18.04 14.31
N MET A 442 13.57 18.06 13.57
CA MET A 442 13.93 19.16 12.66
C MET A 442 13.09 19.20 11.39
N ILE A 443 12.50 18.08 11.01
CA ILE A 443 11.59 17.98 9.85
C ILE A 443 10.15 18.15 10.34
N VAL A 444 9.73 17.36 11.33
CA VAL A 444 8.39 17.44 11.94
C VAL A 444 8.55 17.57 13.45
N SER A 445 8.54 18.81 13.93
CA SER A 445 8.62 19.09 15.38
C SER A 445 7.29 18.75 16.07
N VAL A 446 7.31 18.72 17.41
CA VAL A 446 6.14 18.47 18.26
C VAL A 446 5.98 19.59 19.29
N ARG A 447 4.74 19.97 19.58
CA ARG A 447 4.39 20.98 20.58
C ARG A 447 3.59 20.35 21.72
N GLY A 448 3.83 20.81 22.94
CA GLY A 448 3.05 20.40 24.10
C GLY A 448 1.73 21.17 24.22
N VAL A 449 0.87 20.66 25.10
CA VAL A 449 -0.37 21.35 25.53
C VAL A 449 -0.15 21.85 26.95
N ASP A 450 -0.60 23.06 27.26
CA ASP A 450 -0.53 23.67 28.59
C ASP A 450 -1.91 24.27 28.91
N ASN A 451 -2.83 23.43 29.39
CA ASN A 451 -4.21 23.85 29.68
C ASN A 451 -4.31 24.60 31.00
N ASP A 452 -3.41 24.34 31.95
CA ASP A 452 -3.44 24.96 33.28
C ASP A 452 -2.64 26.28 33.35
N GLY A 453 -1.84 26.57 32.33
CA GLY A 453 -1.08 27.80 32.15
C GLY A 453 0.16 27.88 33.03
N ASP A 454 0.73 26.76 33.47
CA ASP A 454 1.90 26.72 34.34
C ASP A 454 3.25 26.81 33.58
N GLY A 455 3.18 26.80 32.24
CA GLY A 455 4.34 26.86 31.35
C GLY A 455 5.00 25.50 31.08
N ARG A 456 4.35 24.38 31.46
CA ARG A 456 4.81 23.01 31.22
C ARG A 456 3.80 22.27 30.36
N ALA A 457 4.28 21.20 29.73
CA ALA A 457 3.39 20.32 28.98
C ALA A 457 2.58 19.45 29.94
N ASP A 458 1.28 19.34 29.68
CA ASP A 458 0.32 18.48 30.36
C ASP A 458 0.57 17.00 30.00
N ASP A 459 0.27 16.11 30.94
CA ASP A 459 0.09 14.68 30.69
C ASP A 459 -1.34 14.47 30.14
N ILE A 460 -1.48 14.46 28.82
CA ILE A 460 -2.79 14.41 28.16
C ILE A 460 -3.36 12.99 28.14
N ASN A 461 -2.52 11.97 28.25
CA ASN A 461 -2.92 10.57 28.19
C ASN A 461 -3.17 9.96 29.58
N GLY A 462 -2.70 10.60 30.65
CA GLY A 462 -2.92 10.24 32.05
C GLY A 462 -2.03 9.11 32.58
N ASP A 463 -0.88 8.84 31.95
CA ASP A 463 0.06 7.78 32.35
C ASP A 463 1.06 8.20 33.44
N GLY A 464 1.07 9.49 33.81
CA GLY A 464 1.93 10.09 34.82
C GLY A 464 3.30 10.53 34.31
N VAL A 465 3.58 10.48 33.00
CA VAL A 465 4.86 10.84 32.38
C VAL A 465 4.66 11.66 31.11
N VAL A 466 5.05 12.92 31.15
CA VAL A 466 4.99 13.81 29.97
C VAL A 466 6.10 13.45 28.97
N ASN A 467 5.71 12.94 27.79
CA ASN A 467 6.63 12.52 26.72
C ASN A 467 6.09 12.87 25.32
N ASP A 468 6.60 12.29 24.23
CA ASP A 468 6.12 12.62 22.88
C ASP A 468 4.66 12.18 22.65
N ALA A 469 4.17 11.15 23.36
CA ALA A 469 2.77 10.74 23.32
C ALA A 469 1.82 11.82 23.83
N ASP A 470 2.35 12.84 24.52
CA ASP A 470 1.59 13.98 25.02
C ASP A 470 1.70 15.23 24.14
N ARG A 471 2.39 15.11 23.02
CA ARG A 471 2.70 16.23 22.13
C ARG A 471 2.09 16.01 20.76
N PHE A 472 1.69 17.10 20.14
CA PHE A 472 1.12 17.10 18.80
C PHE A 472 2.16 17.60 17.79
N THR A 473 2.19 16.97 16.63
CA THR A 473 2.99 17.38 15.48
C THR A 473 2.68 18.82 15.08
N THR A 474 3.73 19.48 14.61
CA THR A 474 3.65 20.78 13.93
C THR A 474 3.72 20.57 12.41
N PRO A 475 3.33 21.56 11.59
CA PRO A 475 3.55 21.47 10.15
C PRO A 475 5.02 21.19 9.83
N PRO A 476 5.31 20.38 8.79
CA PRO A 476 6.68 20.07 8.40
C PRO A 476 7.46 21.33 7.98
N THR A 477 8.77 21.33 8.25
CA THR A 477 9.70 22.36 7.76
C THR A 477 10.02 22.15 6.27
N THR A 478 10.75 23.10 5.66
CA THR A 478 11.26 22.98 4.28
C THR A 478 12.57 22.22 4.17
N LEU A 479 13.09 21.67 5.28
CA LEU A 479 14.46 21.14 5.35
C LEU A 479 14.74 20.05 4.30
N VAL A 480 13.76 19.16 4.03
CA VAL A 480 13.92 18.12 3.00
C VAL A 480 14.09 18.76 1.63
N GLN A 481 13.22 19.71 1.28
CA GLN A 481 13.26 20.40 -0.02
C GLN A 481 14.52 21.25 -0.18
N ASP A 482 14.95 21.94 0.88
CA ASP A 482 16.14 22.79 0.87
C ASP A 482 17.42 21.94 0.72
N ALA A 483 17.49 20.78 1.40
CA ALA A 483 18.60 19.84 1.28
C ALA A 483 18.65 19.22 -0.14
N HIS A 484 17.51 18.79 -0.67
CA HIS A 484 17.42 18.29 -2.05
C HIS A 484 17.83 19.34 -3.09
N ALA A 485 17.46 20.61 -2.87
CA ALA A 485 17.88 21.71 -3.74
C ALA A 485 19.40 21.93 -3.71
N ALA A 486 20.08 21.58 -2.61
CA ALA A 486 21.54 21.55 -2.49
C ALA A 486 22.17 20.24 -3.01
N GLY A 487 21.36 19.25 -3.41
CA GLY A 487 21.83 17.94 -3.88
C GLY A 487 22.17 16.95 -2.76
N LEU A 488 21.69 17.19 -1.54
CA LEU A 488 21.97 16.38 -0.36
C LEU A 488 20.87 15.36 -0.09
N LEU A 489 21.24 14.11 0.20
CA LEU A 489 20.35 13.08 0.74
C LEU A 489 19.89 13.46 2.17
N VAL A 490 18.71 12.99 2.58
CA VAL A 490 18.15 13.26 3.92
C VAL A 490 17.77 11.96 4.62
N HIS A 491 18.54 11.58 5.65
CA HIS A 491 18.37 10.33 6.41
C HIS A 491 18.08 10.61 7.90
N PRO A 492 16.85 10.98 8.29
CA PRO A 492 16.57 11.36 9.68
C PRO A 492 16.67 10.21 10.68
N TYR A 493 16.98 10.57 11.93
CA TYR A 493 16.99 9.69 13.09
C TYR A 493 16.09 10.22 14.23
N THR A 494 15.55 9.42 15.14
CA THR A 494 15.42 7.96 15.11
C THR A 494 13.94 7.59 15.18
N PHE A 495 13.53 6.65 14.35
CA PHE A 495 12.19 6.09 14.36
C PHE A 495 12.13 4.92 15.36
N ARG A 496 11.12 4.96 16.22
CA ARG A 496 10.96 4.04 17.36
C ARG A 496 9.50 3.67 17.50
N ASN A 497 9.22 2.40 17.75
CA ASN A 497 7.85 1.89 17.81
C ASN A 497 7.20 2.14 19.18
N GLU A 498 8.01 2.35 20.22
CA GLU A 498 7.51 2.53 21.57
C GLU A 498 6.76 3.85 21.72
N ASN A 499 5.60 3.81 22.37
CA ASN A 499 4.64 4.92 22.44
C ASN A 499 5.27 6.23 22.94
N LEU A 500 6.22 6.16 23.87
CA LEU A 500 6.89 7.34 24.43
C LEU A 500 7.65 8.23 23.41
N TYR A 501 7.88 7.70 22.20
CA TYR A 501 8.58 8.37 21.10
C TYR A 501 7.66 8.75 19.93
N LEU A 502 6.38 8.42 20.02
CA LEU A 502 5.38 8.69 19.00
C LEU A 502 4.54 9.89 19.41
N ALA A 503 4.38 10.85 18.51
CA ALA A 503 3.48 11.97 18.73
C ALA A 503 2.03 11.49 18.90
N ALA A 504 1.23 12.23 19.66
CA ALA A 504 -0.19 11.93 19.92
C ALA A 504 -1.00 11.73 18.63
N ASP A 505 -0.69 12.48 17.56
CA ASP A 505 -1.35 12.37 16.25
C ASP A 505 -1.24 10.98 15.60
N TYR A 506 -0.20 10.21 15.96
CA TYR A 506 -0.02 8.86 15.44
C TYR A 506 -0.83 7.81 16.20
N ASN A 507 -1.47 8.16 17.32
CA ASN A 507 -2.33 7.27 18.11
C ASN A 507 -1.68 5.91 18.43
N GLY A 508 -0.40 5.94 18.83
CA GLY A 508 0.41 4.75 19.12
C GLY A 508 0.75 3.87 17.90
N ASN A 509 0.49 4.32 16.67
CA ASN A 509 0.80 3.58 15.45
C ASN A 509 2.06 4.14 14.76
N PRO A 510 3.22 3.47 14.87
CA PRO A 510 4.46 3.95 14.27
C PRO A 510 4.41 4.00 12.74
N GLN A 511 3.55 3.20 12.09
CA GLN A 511 3.45 3.22 10.62
C GLN A 511 2.99 4.58 10.08
N LEU A 512 2.20 5.34 10.85
CA LEU A 512 1.77 6.67 10.45
C LEU A 512 2.94 7.66 10.42
N GLU A 513 3.89 7.54 11.34
CA GLU A 513 5.11 8.35 11.33
C GLU A 513 5.96 8.02 10.09
N TYR A 514 6.24 6.75 9.81
CA TYR A 514 6.99 6.36 8.60
C TYR A 514 6.29 6.86 7.33
N ARG A 515 4.96 6.72 7.20
CA ARG A 515 4.20 7.20 6.05
C ARG A 515 4.36 8.71 5.86
N GLN A 516 4.29 9.49 6.94
CA GLN A 516 4.46 10.93 6.87
C GLN A 516 5.84 11.28 6.32
N PHE A 517 6.91 10.72 6.87
CA PHE A 517 8.28 11.07 6.45
C PHE A 517 8.62 10.56 5.05
N ILE A 518 8.15 9.37 4.66
CA ILE A 518 8.26 8.89 3.27
C ILE A 518 7.51 9.84 2.32
N GLY A 519 6.31 10.28 2.68
CA GLY A 519 5.54 11.25 1.88
C GLY A 519 6.22 12.62 1.76
N LEU A 520 6.94 13.05 2.79
CA LEU A 520 7.75 14.27 2.78
C LEU A 520 9.00 14.17 1.89
N GLY A 521 9.41 12.96 1.49
CA GLY A 521 10.50 12.73 0.56
C GLY A 521 11.86 12.42 1.19
N VAL A 522 11.91 11.93 2.43
CA VAL A 522 13.20 11.50 3.02
C VAL A 522 13.81 10.36 2.20
N ASP A 523 15.14 10.34 2.04
CA ASP A 523 15.86 9.37 1.21
C ASP A 523 16.20 8.07 1.95
N GLY A 524 16.00 8.07 3.25
CA GLY A 524 16.25 6.95 4.15
C GLY A 524 15.83 7.30 5.56
N TYR A 525 15.92 6.36 6.49
CA TYR A 525 15.65 6.63 7.90
C TYR A 525 16.33 5.62 8.82
N PHE A 526 16.82 6.13 9.95
CA PHE A 526 17.39 5.34 11.03
C PHE A 526 16.27 4.83 11.93
N SER A 527 16.20 3.50 12.07
CA SER A 527 15.15 2.82 12.83
C SER A 527 15.71 1.80 13.79
N ASP A 528 15.21 1.84 15.03
CA ASP A 528 15.44 0.78 16.03
C ASP A 528 14.61 -0.49 15.70
N PHE A 529 13.62 -0.37 14.82
CA PHE A 529 12.70 -1.41 14.38
C PHE A 529 12.65 -1.50 12.83
N PRO A 530 13.72 -1.98 12.17
CA PRO A 530 13.81 -1.97 10.72
C PRO A 530 12.63 -2.64 10.01
N GLY A 531 12.02 -3.65 10.64
CA GLY A 531 10.88 -4.38 10.08
C GLY A 531 9.65 -3.51 9.85
N THR A 532 9.39 -2.56 10.75
CA THR A 532 8.26 -1.63 10.59
C THR A 532 8.53 -0.65 9.45
N GLY A 533 9.75 -0.11 9.41
CA GLY A 533 10.18 0.77 8.32
C GLY A 533 10.15 0.07 6.96
N PHE A 534 10.67 -1.16 6.87
CA PHE A 534 10.65 -1.99 5.66
C PHE A 534 9.21 -2.26 5.21
N GLN A 535 8.34 -2.70 6.11
CA GLN A 535 6.93 -2.94 5.80
C GLN A 535 6.28 -1.69 5.17
N VAL A 536 6.39 -0.52 5.80
CA VAL A 536 5.73 0.69 5.30
C VAL A 536 6.29 1.11 3.94
N ARG A 537 7.61 1.02 3.75
CA ARG A 537 8.23 1.27 2.45
C ARG A 537 7.69 0.36 1.37
N GLU A 538 7.63 -0.96 1.62
CA GLU A 538 7.13 -1.93 0.64
C GLU A 538 5.64 -1.71 0.33
N GLN A 539 4.84 -1.27 1.31
CA GLN A 539 3.45 -0.92 1.05
C GLN A 539 3.32 0.28 0.10
N ILE A 540 4.16 1.31 0.26
CA ILE A 540 4.09 2.53 -0.57
C ILE A 540 4.76 2.32 -1.93
N ALA A 541 5.96 1.74 -1.94
CA ALA A 541 6.88 1.74 -3.06
C ALA A 541 7.17 0.33 -3.65
N GLY A 542 6.58 -0.73 -3.07
CA GLY A 542 6.68 -2.07 -3.62
C GLY A 542 6.04 -2.15 -5.02
N SER A 543 6.47 -3.10 -5.85
CA SER A 543 6.18 -3.07 -7.30
C SER A 543 4.73 -3.33 -7.70
N PHE A 544 3.89 -3.87 -6.82
CA PHE A 544 2.54 -4.33 -7.16
C PHE A 544 1.49 -3.83 -6.18
N VAL A 545 0.27 -3.63 -6.67
CA VAL A 545 -0.91 -3.42 -5.86
C VAL A 545 -1.40 -4.76 -5.34
N ARG A 546 -1.63 -4.87 -4.04
CA ARG A 546 -2.00 -6.11 -3.36
C ARG A 546 -3.03 -5.86 -2.27
N SER A 547 -4.15 -6.58 -2.34
CA SER A 547 -5.08 -6.70 -1.22
C SER A 547 -4.51 -7.68 -0.15
N PRO A 548 -5.06 -7.68 1.07
CA PRO A 548 -4.82 -8.71 2.09
C PRO A 548 -5.06 -10.15 1.62
N GLN A 549 -5.97 -10.37 0.68
CA GLN A 549 -6.31 -11.69 0.13
C GLN A 549 -5.35 -12.15 -0.97
N ASN A 550 -4.40 -11.30 -1.38
CA ASN A 550 -3.41 -11.64 -2.40
C ASN A 550 -2.57 -12.86 -1.93
N PRO A 551 -2.32 -13.86 -2.80
CA PRO A 551 -1.57 -15.06 -2.44
C PRO A 551 -0.18 -14.80 -1.83
N ASP A 552 0.56 -13.79 -2.29
CA ASP A 552 1.87 -13.45 -1.73
C ASP A 552 1.75 -12.89 -0.30
N VAL A 553 0.68 -12.13 -0.03
CA VAL A 553 0.42 -11.57 1.30
C VAL A 553 0.01 -12.69 2.26
N LEU A 554 -0.89 -13.57 1.84
CA LEU A 554 -1.30 -14.75 2.62
C LEU A 554 -0.12 -15.69 2.93
N ALA A 555 0.84 -15.79 2.02
CA ALA A 555 2.06 -16.58 2.20
C ALA A 555 3.13 -15.88 3.08
N GLY A 556 2.94 -14.60 3.44
CA GLY A 556 3.93 -13.81 4.18
C GLY A 556 5.13 -13.35 3.35
N ASN A 557 5.01 -13.38 2.02
CA ASN A 557 6.06 -12.99 1.07
C ASN A 557 5.95 -11.51 0.64
N ALA A 558 4.83 -10.86 0.93
CA ALA A 558 4.58 -9.46 0.58
C ALA A 558 3.66 -8.79 1.61
N PHE A 559 3.52 -7.47 1.51
CA PHE A 559 2.58 -6.69 2.30
C PHE A 559 1.45 -6.16 1.41
N SER A 560 0.24 -6.07 1.98
CA SER A 560 -0.88 -5.42 1.31
C SER A 560 -0.72 -3.89 1.36
N ASN A 561 -1.07 -3.24 0.26
CA ASN A 561 -1.12 -1.78 0.13
C ASN A 561 -2.49 -1.28 -0.32
N LEU A 562 -3.49 -2.16 -0.30
CA LEU A 562 -4.89 -1.90 -0.62
C LEU A 562 -5.76 -2.41 0.53
N GLY A 563 -6.99 -1.91 0.63
CA GLY A 563 -8.03 -2.52 1.47
C GLY A 563 -8.35 -3.96 1.05
N GLY A 564 -9.04 -4.72 1.90
CA GLY A 564 -9.52 -6.06 1.55
C GLY A 564 -10.79 -6.01 0.73
N SER A 565 -10.86 -6.85 -0.32
CA SER A 565 -11.90 -6.81 -1.38
C SER A 565 -12.14 -5.37 -1.81
N ARG A 566 -11.13 -4.82 -2.50
CA ARG A 566 -11.10 -3.43 -2.99
C ARG A 566 -10.29 -3.31 -4.30
N GLY A 567 -10.14 -4.42 -5.02
CA GLY A 567 -9.31 -4.49 -6.21
C GLY A 567 -10.05 -3.99 -7.44
N PHE A 568 -10.09 -4.71 -8.57
CA PHE A 568 -10.71 -4.19 -9.78
C PHE A 568 -12.22 -4.40 -9.84
N GLU A 569 -12.96 -3.40 -9.38
CA GLU A 569 -14.42 -3.30 -9.55
C GLU A 569 -14.84 -2.87 -10.97
N GLY A 570 -14.03 -2.03 -11.65
CA GLY A 570 -14.38 -1.49 -12.96
C GLY A 570 -13.43 -1.94 -14.07
N LEU A 571 -13.95 -2.33 -15.24
CA LEU A 571 -13.13 -2.65 -16.41
C LEU A 571 -13.77 -2.16 -17.71
N ALA A 572 -13.36 -0.98 -18.17
CA ALA A 572 -13.76 -0.48 -19.48
C ALA A 572 -12.80 -0.95 -20.58
N ILE A 573 -13.32 -1.11 -21.80
CA ILE A 573 -12.52 -1.39 -23.00
C ILE A 573 -12.70 -0.26 -24.02
N SER A 574 -11.60 0.19 -24.65
CA SER A 574 -11.65 1.25 -25.68
C SER A 574 -12.55 0.86 -26.87
N PRO A 575 -13.09 1.82 -27.64
CA PRO A 575 -13.95 1.50 -28.78
C PRO A 575 -13.28 0.66 -29.88
N ASP A 576 -11.96 0.74 -30.04
CA ASP A 576 -11.19 -0.12 -30.95
C ASP A 576 -10.87 -1.51 -30.36
N LYS A 577 -11.17 -1.71 -29.07
CA LYS A 577 -10.90 -2.90 -28.27
C LYS A 577 -9.42 -3.33 -28.22
N ASN A 578 -8.51 -2.36 -28.28
CA ASN A 578 -7.08 -2.60 -28.09
C ASN A 578 -6.58 -2.21 -26.70
N THR A 579 -7.38 -1.50 -25.90
CA THR A 579 -6.97 -1.00 -24.60
C THR A 579 -8.03 -1.29 -23.55
N LEU A 580 -7.59 -1.80 -22.39
CA LEU A 580 -8.39 -1.87 -21.18
C LEU A 580 -8.07 -0.70 -20.26
N TYR A 581 -9.08 -0.27 -19.51
CA TYR A 581 -8.98 0.70 -18.44
C TYR A 581 -9.51 0.08 -17.14
N PRO A 582 -8.66 -0.69 -16.42
CA PRO A 582 -9.02 -1.23 -15.11
C PRO A 582 -9.08 -0.11 -14.08
N LEU A 583 -10.15 -0.08 -13.28
CA LEU A 583 -10.39 0.89 -12.23
C LEU A 583 -10.52 0.17 -10.89
N LEU A 584 -9.67 0.55 -9.93
CA LEU A 584 -9.73 0.00 -8.58
C LEU A 584 -10.97 0.49 -7.82
N GLU A 585 -11.46 -0.31 -6.88
CA GLU A 585 -12.53 0.07 -5.95
C GLU A 585 -12.01 0.88 -4.76
N GLY A 586 -10.78 0.58 -4.31
CA GLY A 586 -10.14 1.22 -3.17
C GLY A 586 -8.89 2.04 -3.49
N SER A 587 -8.57 2.96 -2.59
CA SER A 587 -7.33 3.74 -2.63
C SER A 587 -6.13 2.90 -2.25
N VAL A 588 -5.04 3.02 -3.03
CA VAL A 588 -3.75 2.41 -2.69
C VAL A 588 -3.02 3.31 -1.69
N LEU A 589 -2.33 2.72 -0.73
CA LEU A 589 -1.56 3.46 0.27
C LEU A 589 -0.56 4.41 -0.41
N GLY A 590 -0.64 5.70 -0.05
CA GLY A 590 0.17 6.77 -0.63
C GLY A 590 -0.57 7.64 -1.64
N ASP A 591 -1.69 7.16 -2.19
CA ASP A 591 -2.51 7.96 -3.10
C ASP A 591 -3.18 9.17 -2.39
N PRO A 592 -3.59 10.19 -3.15
CA PRO A 592 -4.42 11.27 -2.62
C PRO A 592 -5.70 10.74 -1.96
N ALA A 593 -6.24 11.49 -1.00
CA ALA A 593 -7.49 11.11 -0.35
C ALA A 593 -8.63 10.93 -1.37
N ASN A 594 -9.45 9.89 -1.19
CA ASN A 594 -10.57 9.52 -2.05
C ASN A 594 -10.19 9.20 -3.50
N ALA A 595 -8.93 8.86 -3.78
CA ALA A 595 -8.46 8.55 -5.13
C ALA A 595 -8.52 7.06 -5.43
N LEU A 596 -9.14 6.70 -6.55
CA LEU A 596 -9.12 5.36 -7.12
C LEU A 596 -8.32 5.37 -8.42
N ARG A 597 -7.40 4.44 -8.60
CA ARG A 597 -6.51 4.42 -9.78
C ARG A 597 -7.22 3.88 -11.01
N ILE A 598 -7.13 4.62 -12.11
CA ILE A 598 -7.49 4.15 -13.45
C ILE A 598 -6.20 3.78 -14.18
N HIS A 599 -6.00 2.48 -14.43
CA HIS A 599 -4.84 1.96 -15.15
C HIS A 599 -5.09 1.98 -16.66
N LYS A 600 -4.02 1.95 -17.45
CA LYS A 600 -4.08 1.69 -18.89
C LYS A 600 -3.37 0.39 -19.20
N PHE A 601 -4.03 -0.51 -19.89
CA PHE A 601 -3.47 -1.80 -20.29
C PHE A 601 -3.65 -2.00 -21.80
N ASP A 602 -2.56 -2.32 -22.49
CA ASP A 602 -2.56 -2.57 -23.93
C ASP A 602 -2.76 -4.07 -24.19
N ILE A 603 -3.87 -4.43 -24.83
CA ILE A 603 -4.25 -5.83 -25.08
C ILE A 603 -3.27 -6.51 -26.04
N PRO A 604 -2.86 -5.91 -27.18
CA PRO A 604 -1.95 -6.57 -28.11
C PRO A 604 -0.58 -6.95 -27.52
N THR A 605 -0.03 -6.11 -26.65
CA THR A 605 1.25 -6.39 -25.97
C THR A 605 1.08 -7.09 -24.63
N GLN A 606 -0.12 -7.09 -24.06
CA GLN A 606 -0.44 -7.53 -22.71
C GLN A 606 0.38 -6.79 -21.62
N GLU A 607 0.62 -5.50 -21.82
CA GLU A 607 1.42 -4.68 -20.91
C GLU A 607 0.63 -3.50 -20.35
N TYR A 608 0.81 -3.23 -19.05
CA TYR A 608 0.37 -1.98 -18.44
C TYR A 608 1.22 -0.80 -18.93
N GLN A 609 0.56 0.29 -19.29
CA GLN A 609 1.14 1.50 -19.87
C GLN A 609 1.13 2.70 -18.89
N GLY A 610 0.97 2.45 -17.59
CA GLY A 610 0.86 3.50 -16.57
C GLY A 610 -0.56 3.77 -16.07
N LEU A 611 -0.69 4.84 -15.30
CA LEU A 611 -1.98 5.39 -14.87
C LEU A 611 -2.50 6.39 -15.90
N VAL A 612 -3.80 6.32 -16.16
CA VAL A 612 -4.51 7.37 -16.90
C VAL A 612 -4.75 8.57 -16.00
N GLY A 613 -5.14 8.33 -14.75
CA GLY A 613 -5.49 9.33 -13.74
C GLY A 613 -6.21 8.68 -12.55
N TYR A 614 -6.82 9.52 -11.72
CA TYR A 614 -7.59 9.08 -10.55
C TYR A 614 -9.08 9.39 -10.70
N TYR A 615 -9.94 8.46 -10.31
CA TYR A 615 -11.35 8.75 -10.04
C TYR A 615 -11.47 9.27 -8.60
N ARG A 616 -12.22 10.36 -8.40
CA ARG A 616 -12.46 10.94 -7.07
C ARG A 616 -13.79 10.44 -6.51
N LEU A 617 -13.76 9.70 -5.41
CA LEU A 617 -14.98 9.38 -4.65
C LEU A 617 -15.56 10.65 -4.00
N GLU A 618 -16.88 10.78 -3.99
CA GLU A 618 -17.58 11.83 -3.22
C GLU A 618 -17.35 11.65 -1.71
N ASN A 619 -17.23 10.41 -1.26
CA ASN A 619 -16.94 10.04 0.13
C ASN A 619 -16.04 8.80 0.16
N SER A 620 -15.04 8.77 1.06
CA SER A 620 -14.15 7.61 1.25
C SER A 620 -14.86 6.32 1.64
N SER A 621 -16.10 6.39 2.17
CA SER A 621 -16.89 5.21 2.52
C SER A 621 -17.70 4.64 1.36
N TYR A 622 -17.72 5.31 0.21
CA TYR A 622 -18.42 4.85 -0.99
C TYR A 622 -17.56 3.85 -1.77
N ALA A 623 -18.20 3.22 -2.74
CA ALA A 623 -17.61 2.28 -3.66
C ALA A 623 -18.06 2.64 -5.07
N ILE A 624 -17.26 2.27 -6.07
CA ILE A 624 -17.77 2.21 -7.44
C ILE A 624 -18.54 0.90 -7.63
N GLY A 625 -19.11 0.67 -8.80
CA GLY A 625 -19.77 -0.61 -9.10
C GLY A 625 -19.48 -1.15 -10.49
N ASP A 626 -19.32 -0.29 -11.50
CA ASP A 626 -18.90 -0.72 -12.84
C ASP A 626 -18.39 0.49 -13.64
N PHE A 627 -17.67 0.22 -14.73
CA PHE A 627 -17.00 1.20 -15.57
C PHE A 627 -17.11 0.82 -17.06
N THR A 628 -17.82 1.63 -17.86
CA THR A 628 -18.11 1.32 -19.27
C THR A 628 -17.80 2.46 -20.24
N VAL A 629 -17.53 2.11 -21.49
CA VAL A 629 -17.09 3.05 -22.54
C VAL A 629 -18.25 3.83 -23.17
N VAL A 630 -18.03 5.12 -23.45
CA VAL A 630 -18.91 5.96 -24.28
C VAL A 630 -18.23 6.25 -25.62
N ASN A 631 -16.99 6.72 -25.59
CA ASN A 631 -16.14 6.97 -26.77
C ASN A 631 -14.65 6.85 -26.42
N ASP A 632 -13.76 7.37 -27.28
CA ASP A 632 -12.31 7.28 -27.08
C ASP A 632 -11.80 7.97 -25.80
N ASN A 633 -12.56 8.89 -25.19
CA ASN A 633 -12.16 9.64 -23.99
C ASN A 633 -13.18 9.60 -22.86
N GLU A 634 -14.47 9.43 -23.18
CA GLU A 634 -15.57 9.49 -22.20
C GLU A 634 -16.06 8.10 -21.81
N TYR A 635 -16.36 7.93 -20.52
CA TYR A 635 -16.77 6.67 -19.91
C TYR A 635 -17.80 6.92 -18.80
N LEU A 636 -18.57 5.90 -18.41
CA LEU A 636 -19.51 5.97 -17.28
C LEU A 636 -19.02 5.11 -16.12
N VAL A 637 -19.15 5.64 -14.89
CA VAL A 637 -18.81 4.98 -13.63
C VAL A 637 -20.04 5.00 -12.73
N ILE A 638 -20.43 3.85 -12.16
CA ILE A 638 -21.39 3.80 -11.04
C ILE A 638 -20.64 4.15 -9.76
N GLU A 639 -21.22 4.97 -8.89
CA GLU A 639 -20.75 5.21 -7.53
C GLU A 639 -21.93 5.14 -6.55
N ARG A 640 -21.72 4.43 -5.45
CA ARG A 640 -22.78 4.06 -4.50
C ARG A 640 -22.29 4.07 -3.05
N ASP A 641 -23.18 4.37 -2.12
CA ASP A 641 -22.98 4.04 -0.70
C ASP A 641 -23.14 2.53 -0.46
N ASN A 642 -22.82 2.05 0.73
CA ASN A 642 -23.00 0.64 1.10
C ASN A 642 -24.35 0.38 1.81
N GLU A 643 -25.29 1.31 1.73
CA GLU A 643 -26.61 1.19 2.33
C GLU A 643 -27.63 0.64 1.32
N GLN A 644 -28.77 0.16 1.79
CA GLN A 644 -29.84 -0.42 0.96
C GLN A 644 -31.23 -0.06 1.48
N ALA A 645 -32.27 -0.35 0.70
CA ALA A 645 -33.66 -0.04 1.02
C ALA A 645 -33.84 1.44 1.41
N ASP A 646 -34.62 1.73 2.46
CA ASP A 646 -34.87 3.09 2.96
C ASP A 646 -33.61 3.78 3.50
N ALA A 647 -32.54 3.03 3.81
CA ALA A 647 -31.28 3.58 4.29
C ALA A 647 -30.41 4.10 3.15
N ALA A 648 -30.61 3.64 1.90
CA ALA A 648 -29.84 4.10 0.74
C ALA A 648 -29.96 5.62 0.53
N GLN A 649 -28.82 6.32 0.50
CA GLN A 649 -28.75 7.78 0.34
C GLN A 649 -28.05 8.22 -0.95
N PHE A 650 -27.17 7.38 -1.51
CA PHE A 650 -26.35 7.73 -2.65
C PHE A 650 -26.18 6.55 -3.61
N LYS A 651 -26.80 6.62 -4.79
CA LYS A 651 -26.63 5.68 -5.92
C LYS A 651 -26.63 6.48 -7.21
N LYS A 652 -25.49 6.69 -7.84
CA LYS A 652 -25.35 7.60 -8.99
C LYS A 652 -24.48 7.03 -10.09
N ILE A 653 -24.66 7.56 -11.29
CA ILE A 653 -23.78 7.31 -12.43
C ILE A 653 -23.14 8.63 -12.83
N PHE A 654 -21.82 8.60 -13.00
CA PHE A 654 -21.01 9.72 -13.44
C PHE A 654 -20.40 9.42 -14.81
N LYS A 655 -20.35 10.43 -15.68
CA LYS A 655 -19.51 10.41 -16.86
C LYS A 655 -18.15 11.02 -16.53
N VAL A 656 -17.07 10.33 -16.88
CA VAL A 656 -15.69 10.80 -16.74
C VAL A 656 -15.05 11.05 -18.10
N ASP A 657 -14.18 12.06 -18.19
CA ASP A 657 -13.35 12.33 -19.37
C ASP A 657 -11.87 12.07 -19.05
N LEU A 658 -11.31 10.98 -19.57
CA LEU A 658 -9.94 10.54 -19.32
C LEU A 658 -8.88 11.46 -19.93
N SER A 659 -9.26 12.34 -20.85
CA SER A 659 -8.37 13.34 -21.46
C SER A 659 -8.19 14.59 -20.59
N GLN A 660 -9.08 14.81 -19.61
CA GLN A 660 -9.12 16.00 -18.77
C GLN A 660 -8.76 15.65 -17.32
N LYS A 661 -7.68 16.23 -16.80
CA LYS A 661 -7.22 16.02 -15.42
C LYS A 661 -6.95 17.34 -14.70
N ASP A 662 -7.23 17.36 -13.40
CA ASP A 662 -6.77 18.44 -12.53
C ASP A 662 -5.27 18.31 -12.19
N ALA A 663 -4.75 19.24 -11.39
CA ALA A 663 -3.33 19.29 -11.01
C ALA A 663 -2.89 18.08 -10.15
N ASP A 664 -3.84 17.44 -9.46
CA ASP A 664 -3.61 16.27 -8.61
C ASP A 664 -3.85 14.96 -9.38
N GLY A 665 -4.16 15.04 -10.68
CA GLY A 665 -4.34 13.90 -11.57
C GLY A 665 -5.73 13.29 -11.58
N PHE A 666 -6.73 13.92 -10.95
CA PHE A 666 -8.10 13.42 -10.98
C PHE A 666 -8.79 13.73 -12.29
N VAL A 667 -9.52 12.76 -12.84
CA VAL A 667 -10.35 12.94 -14.03
C VAL A 667 -11.60 13.76 -13.70
N VAL A 668 -12.01 14.60 -14.62
CA VAL A 668 -13.25 15.39 -14.47
C VAL A 668 -14.45 14.46 -14.57
N LYS A 669 -15.38 14.55 -13.62
CA LYS A 669 -16.64 13.78 -13.62
C LYS A 669 -17.89 14.67 -13.61
N GLU A 670 -18.93 14.25 -14.34
CA GLU A 670 -20.25 14.89 -14.41
C GLU A 670 -21.33 13.86 -14.03
N GLU A 671 -22.25 14.20 -13.13
CA GLU A 671 -23.41 13.34 -12.82
C GLU A 671 -24.30 13.19 -14.07
N VAL A 672 -24.66 11.95 -14.43
CA VAL A 672 -25.57 11.65 -15.55
C VAL A 672 -26.86 10.95 -15.12
N ALA A 673 -26.87 10.26 -13.97
CA ALA A 673 -28.07 9.62 -13.43
C ALA A 673 -28.05 9.59 -11.89
N ASN A 674 -29.23 9.78 -11.28
CA ASN A 674 -29.49 9.47 -9.88
C ASN A 674 -30.41 8.25 -9.81
N LEU A 675 -29.90 7.12 -9.32
CA LEU A 675 -30.62 5.84 -9.32
C LEU A 675 -31.65 5.74 -8.19
N LEU A 676 -31.68 6.70 -7.27
CA LEU A 676 -32.73 6.80 -6.24
C LEU A 676 -33.91 7.71 -6.65
N ASP A 677 -33.84 8.35 -7.81
CA ASP A 677 -34.88 9.27 -8.32
C ASP A 677 -35.07 9.09 -9.84
N ILE A 678 -35.64 7.94 -10.23
CA ILE A 678 -35.90 7.58 -11.63
C ILE A 678 -37.38 7.79 -11.91
N LYS A 679 -37.72 8.47 -13.02
CA LYS A 679 -39.12 8.63 -13.42
C LYS A 679 -39.66 7.32 -14.01
N ASP A 680 -40.79 6.84 -13.52
CA ASP A 680 -41.49 5.68 -14.08
C ASP A 680 -42.96 6.02 -14.40
N PRO A 681 -43.23 6.84 -15.42
CA PRO A 681 -44.59 7.25 -15.75
C PRO A 681 -45.49 6.10 -16.23
N GLN A 682 -44.92 4.92 -16.50
CA GLN A 682 -45.63 3.75 -17.02
C GLN A 682 -45.76 2.64 -15.97
N ASP A 683 -45.26 2.83 -14.75
CA ASP A 683 -45.30 1.84 -13.66
C ASP A 683 -44.78 0.47 -14.15
N LEU A 684 -43.60 0.48 -14.78
CA LEU A 684 -43.02 -0.70 -15.43
C LEU A 684 -42.70 -1.82 -14.44
N ASN A 685 -42.34 -1.46 -13.20
CA ASN A 685 -42.15 -2.40 -12.09
C ASN A 685 -43.46 -2.80 -11.38
N GLN A 686 -44.59 -2.16 -11.69
CA GLN A 686 -45.93 -2.46 -11.17
C GLN A 686 -46.09 -2.29 -9.66
N ASP A 687 -45.39 -1.31 -9.07
CA ASP A 687 -45.52 -0.96 -7.65
C ASP A 687 -46.58 0.13 -7.38
N GLY A 688 -47.17 0.70 -8.43
CA GLY A 688 -48.18 1.76 -8.35
C GLY A 688 -47.61 3.16 -8.14
N SER A 689 -46.29 3.32 -8.16
CA SER A 689 -45.57 4.58 -8.13
C SER A 689 -45.34 5.12 -9.54
N THR A 690 -45.05 6.41 -9.64
CA THR A 690 -44.52 7.02 -10.88
C THR A 690 -43.06 7.42 -10.76
N VAL A 691 -42.45 7.04 -9.64
CA VAL A 691 -41.04 7.22 -9.32
C VAL A 691 -40.50 5.86 -8.90
N PHE A 692 -39.48 5.42 -9.61
CA PHE A 692 -38.74 4.21 -9.35
C PHE A 692 -37.44 4.58 -8.62
N ASN A 693 -37.06 3.75 -7.66
CA ASN A 693 -35.76 3.81 -7.01
C ASN A 693 -35.02 2.48 -7.22
N PHE A 694 -33.69 2.51 -7.15
CA PHE A 694 -32.83 1.35 -7.26
C PHE A 694 -31.98 1.19 -5.98
N PRO A 695 -32.61 0.82 -4.84
CA PRO A 695 -32.04 0.96 -3.51
C PRO A 695 -31.21 -0.27 -3.09
N PHE A 696 -30.48 -0.86 -4.03
CA PHE A 696 -29.69 -2.06 -3.77
C PHE A 696 -28.35 -1.70 -3.13
N GLN A 697 -27.84 -2.61 -2.29
CA GLN A 697 -26.54 -2.43 -1.64
C GLN A 697 -25.44 -2.29 -2.70
N THR A 698 -25.41 -3.23 -3.65
CA THR A 698 -24.49 -3.28 -4.78
C THR A 698 -25.25 -3.00 -6.08
N ILE A 699 -24.60 -2.26 -6.98
CA ILE A 699 -25.10 -1.96 -8.33
C ILE A 699 -23.87 -2.01 -9.24
N GLU A 700 -23.65 -3.14 -9.89
CA GLU A 700 -22.36 -3.48 -10.50
C GLU A 700 -22.44 -3.75 -12.00
N ASN A 701 -23.43 -3.14 -12.65
CA ASN A 701 -23.64 -3.33 -14.08
C ASN A 701 -24.09 -2.04 -14.73
N VAL A 702 -23.30 -1.51 -15.67
CA VAL A 702 -23.70 -0.45 -16.60
C VAL A 702 -23.21 -0.72 -18.01
N LEU A 703 -24.12 -0.61 -18.98
CA LEU A 703 -23.79 -0.80 -20.40
C LEU A 703 -24.43 0.29 -21.26
N VAL A 704 -23.63 0.95 -22.08
CA VAL A 704 -24.13 1.93 -23.07
C VAL A 704 -24.81 1.18 -24.21
N LEU A 705 -26.11 1.41 -24.41
CA LEU A 705 -26.88 0.80 -25.49
C LEU A 705 -26.87 1.69 -26.74
N ASP A 706 -27.10 2.99 -26.55
CA ASP A 706 -27.02 4.04 -27.58
C ASP A 706 -26.76 5.42 -26.98
N ASP A 707 -26.91 6.47 -27.79
CA ASP A 707 -26.69 7.88 -27.42
C ASP A 707 -27.59 8.42 -26.31
N ARG A 708 -28.65 7.71 -25.91
CA ARG A 708 -29.56 8.12 -24.83
C ARG A 708 -29.97 7.00 -23.88
N HIS A 709 -29.63 5.74 -24.17
CA HIS A 709 -30.06 4.61 -23.36
C HIS A 709 -28.87 3.85 -22.78
N ILE A 710 -28.98 3.53 -21.49
CA ILE A 710 -28.05 2.65 -20.78
C ILE A 710 -28.83 1.52 -20.11
N LEU A 711 -28.22 0.35 -20.04
CA LEU A 711 -28.66 -0.76 -19.20
C LEU A 711 -27.98 -0.64 -17.84
N VAL A 712 -28.73 -0.86 -16.77
CA VAL A 712 -28.21 -0.94 -15.39
C VAL A 712 -28.79 -2.20 -14.74
N ALA A 713 -28.01 -2.89 -13.92
CA ALA A 713 -28.50 -4.01 -13.12
C ALA A 713 -27.83 -4.06 -11.75
N ASN A 714 -28.52 -4.60 -10.75
CA ASN A 714 -27.94 -4.82 -9.43
C ASN A 714 -27.22 -6.17 -9.37
N ASP A 715 -26.17 -6.20 -8.57
CA ASP A 715 -25.82 -7.41 -7.87
C ASP A 715 -26.78 -7.55 -6.66
N ASN A 716 -27.20 -8.77 -6.38
CA ASN A 716 -28.13 -9.08 -5.30
C ASN A 716 -27.43 -9.74 -4.10
N ASN A 717 -26.09 -9.85 -4.10
CA ASN A 717 -25.27 -10.45 -3.05
C ASN A 717 -25.91 -11.74 -2.49
N TYR A 718 -26.32 -12.66 -3.36
CA TYR A 718 -27.17 -13.77 -2.94
C TYR A 718 -26.51 -14.62 -1.84
N PRO A 719 -27.22 -14.99 -0.75
CA PRO A 719 -28.63 -14.70 -0.42
C PRO A 719 -28.82 -13.55 0.59
N PHE A 720 -27.87 -12.63 0.74
CA PHE A 720 -27.75 -11.75 1.91
C PHE A 720 -28.52 -10.42 1.80
N SER A 721 -28.63 -9.84 0.61
CA SER A 721 -29.22 -8.50 0.45
C SER A 721 -30.74 -8.49 0.38
N VAL A 722 -31.32 -7.41 0.90
CA VAL A 722 -32.76 -7.15 1.11
C VAL A 722 -33.03 -5.66 0.84
N GLY A 723 -32.65 -5.17 -0.33
CA GLY A 723 -32.91 -3.83 -0.82
C GLY A 723 -34.40 -3.57 -1.08
N ARG A 724 -35.19 -4.61 -1.38
CA ARG A 724 -36.66 -4.54 -1.44
C ARG A 724 -37.34 -5.47 -0.43
N PRO A 725 -37.39 -5.09 0.87
CA PRO A 725 -37.92 -5.95 1.93
C PRO A 725 -39.40 -6.35 1.71
N PRO A 726 -39.83 -7.52 2.23
CA PRO A 726 -39.10 -8.38 3.16
C PRO A 726 -38.30 -9.51 2.51
N GLU A 727 -38.39 -9.70 1.20
CA GLU A 727 -37.76 -10.81 0.49
C GLU A 727 -36.32 -10.45 0.09
N ILE A 728 -35.49 -11.47 -0.11
CA ILE A 728 -34.14 -11.27 -0.68
C ILE A 728 -34.21 -10.67 -2.08
N ASP A 729 -33.16 -9.96 -2.46
CA ASP A 729 -33.14 -9.24 -3.71
C ASP A 729 -33.14 -10.16 -4.94
N ASN A 730 -34.05 -9.86 -5.86
CA ASN A 730 -33.95 -10.33 -7.24
C ASN A 730 -32.84 -9.56 -7.97
N ASN A 731 -32.36 -10.07 -9.10
CA ASN A 731 -31.62 -9.22 -10.03
C ASN A 731 -32.63 -8.49 -10.91
N GLU A 732 -32.70 -7.18 -10.74
CA GLU A 732 -33.45 -6.26 -11.57
C GLU A 732 -32.53 -5.74 -12.68
N ILE A 733 -32.98 -5.85 -13.93
CA ILE A 733 -32.29 -5.33 -15.10
C ILE A 733 -33.17 -4.22 -15.68
N ILE A 734 -32.62 -3.02 -15.76
CA ILE A 734 -33.36 -1.83 -16.18
C ILE A 734 -32.70 -1.15 -17.38
N ILE A 735 -33.52 -0.50 -18.20
CA ILE A 735 -33.05 0.42 -19.24
C ILE A 735 -33.47 1.83 -18.84
N LEU A 736 -32.51 2.75 -18.81
CA LEU A 736 -32.72 4.15 -18.49
C LEU A 736 -32.58 5.01 -19.74
N GLU A 737 -33.55 5.89 -20.00
CA GLU A 737 -33.38 7.02 -20.92
C GLU A 737 -32.78 8.21 -20.16
N LEU A 738 -31.63 8.68 -20.63
CA LEU A 738 -30.92 9.85 -20.13
C LEU A 738 -31.51 11.14 -20.70
N GLU A 739 -31.66 12.17 -19.87
CA GLU A 739 -32.10 13.51 -20.31
C GLU A 739 -31.12 14.14 -21.30
N LYS A 740 -29.81 13.99 -21.05
CA LYS A 740 -28.74 14.45 -21.93
C LYS A 740 -28.22 13.29 -22.76
N SER A 741 -28.02 13.54 -24.05
CA SER A 741 -27.42 12.56 -24.93
C SER A 741 -25.91 12.44 -24.69
N LEU A 742 -25.43 11.20 -24.73
CA LEU A 742 -24.02 10.84 -24.73
C LEU A 742 -23.43 10.97 -26.14
N ASN A 743 -22.15 11.35 -26.23
CA ASN A 743 -21.43 11.38 -27.50
C ASN A 743 -20.86 9.98 -27.81
N VAL A 744 -21.72 9.03 -28.16
CA VAL A 744 -21.33 7.61 -28.31
C VAL A 744 -20.54 7.39 -29.60
N ASP A 745 -19.39 6.71 -29.50
CA ASP A 745 -18.62 6.28 -30.67
C ASP A 745 -19.42 5.26 -31.49
N PRO A 746 -19.40 5.31 -32.85
CA PRO A 746 -20.14 4.37 -33.69
C PRO A 746 -19.82 2.88 -33.46
N ARG A 747 -18.69 2.55 -32.85
CA ARG A 747 -18.25 1.19 -32.49
C ARG A 747 -18.76 0.72 -31.13
N VAL A 748 -19.42 1.59 -30.36
CA VAL A 748 -19.95 1.31 -29.02
C VAL A 748 -21.46 1.06 -29.09
N GLY A 749 -21.97 0.26 -28.15
CA GLY A 749 -23.40 -0.07 -28.04
C GLY A 749 -23.91 -0.93 -29.20
N LEU A 750 -25.23 -0.87 -29.42
CA LEU A 750 -25.90 -1.69 -30.44
C LEU A 750 -25.41 -1.38 -31.87
N ALA A 751 -25.06 -0.12 -32.14
CA ALA A 751 -24.52 0.30 -33.43
C ALA A 751 -23.19 -0.39 -33.76
N GLY A 752 -22.30 -0.52 -32.77
CA GLY A 752 -21.01 -1.20 -32.90
C GLY A 752 -21.10 -2.69 -33.22
N LEU A 753 -22.22 -3.32 -32.85
CA LEU A 753 -22.54 -4.71 -33.19
C LEU A 753 -23.16 -4.86 -34.58
N ASN A 754 -23.22 -3.79 -35.37
CA ASN A 754 -23.94 -3.69 -36.64
C ASN A 754 -25.46 -3.90 -36.53
N TYR A 755 -26.06 -3.61 -35.37
CA TYR A 755 -27.52 -3.56 -35.24
C TYR A 755 -28.03 -2.12 -35.44
N ASN A 756 -29.17 -1.97 -36.13
CA ASN A 756 -29.84 -0.68 -36.24
C ASN A 756 -30.33 -0.20 -34.87
N ARG A 757 -30.36 1.12 -34.65
CA ARG A 757 -30.95 1.77 -33.46
C ARG A 757 -32.32 1.16 -33.16
N VAL A 758 -32.56 0.77 -31.90
CA VAL A 758 -33.88 0.32 -31.45
C VAL A 758 -34.76 1.55 -31.34
N ASP A 759 -35.91 1.55 -32.02
CA ASP A 759 -36.90 2.62 -31.87
C ASP A 759 -37.69 2.41 -30.58
N PHE A 760 -37.14 2.89 -29.47
CA PHE A 760 -37.76 2.84 -28.15
C PHE A 760 -39.03 3.71 -28.03
N ALA A 761 -39.41 4.47 -29.07
CA ALA A 761 -40.56 5.38 -29.05
C ALA A 761 -41.86 4.75 -29.58
N SER A 762 -41.82 3.62 -30.30
CA SER A 762 -42.98 3.13 -31.08
C SER A 762 -43.59 1.79 -30.66
N GLY A 763 -43.09 1.12 -29.61
CA GLY A 763 -43.79 -0.01 -28.98
C GLY A 763 -44.11 -1.19 -29.93
N GLY A 764 -43.30 -1.42 -30.95
CA GLY A 764 -43.52 -2.53 -31.86
C GLY A 764 -42.35 -2.80 -32.79
N LEU A 765 -41.73 -3.98 -32.66
CA LEU A 765 -40.88 -4.55 -33.70
C LEU A 765 -41.51 -5.85 -34.22
N ASN A 766 -41.62 -5.93 -35.55
CA ASN A 766 -42.09 -7.10 -36.29
C ASN A 766 -40.85 -7.90 -36.69
N PHE A 767 -40.67 -9.08 -36.09
CA PHE A 767 -39.46 -9.89 -36.19
C PHE A 767 -39.49 -10.82 -37.40
N ASN A 768 -38.82 -10.42 -38.48
CA ASN A 768 -38.32 -11.36 -39.48
C ASN A 768 -37.08 -10.73 -40.09
N ASP A 769 -35.90 -11.08 -39.56
CA ASP A 769 -34.68 -11.14 -40.37
C ASP A 769 -33.71 -12.15 -39.75
N ASN A 770 -33.55 -13.27 -40.46
CA ASN A 770 -32.56 -14.30 -40.20
C ASN A 770 -31.17 -13.73 -40.51
N PHE A 771 -30.36 -13.47 -39.48
CA PHE A 771 -28.92 -13.32 -39.63
C PHE A 771 -28.23 -14.33 -38.71
N THR A 772 -27.88 -15.47 -39.30
CA THR A 772 -26.94 -16.44 -38.73
C THR A 772 -25.56 -15.84 -38.67
N PHE A 773 -25.00 -15.68 -37.47
CA PHE A 773 -23.55 -15.62 -37.28
C PHE A 773 -22.98 -16.97 -37.74
N ASN A 774 -22.06 -16.92 -38.70
CA ASN A 774 -21.37 -18.10 -39.20
C ASN A 774 -20.26 -18.48 -38.19
N ILE A 775 -20.66 -19.05 -37.06
CA ILE A 775 -19.73 -19.79 -36.21
C ILE A 775 -19.45 -21.08 -36.97
N GLY A 776 -18.18 -21.34 -37.27
CA GLY A 776 -17.76 -22.58 -37.93
C GLY A 776 -18.41 -23.77 -37.24
N SER A 777 -19.23 -24.50 -37.99
CA SER A 777 -19.89 -25.71 -37.55
C SER A 777 -18.86 -26.81 -37.37
N ASP A 778 -18.25 -26.88 -36.19
CA ASP A 778 -17.76 -28.11 -35.60
C ASP A 778 -17.84 -27.93 -34.08
N VAL A 779 -18.31 -28.96 -33.38
CA VAL A 779 -18.56 -29.00 -31.92
C VAL A 779 -19.93 -28.46 -31.45
N LEU A 780 -21.01 -28.92 -32.07
CA LEU A 780 -22.29 -29.13 -31.38
C LEU A 780 -22.86 -30.49 -31.77
N ALA A 781 -22.26 -31.58 -31.27
CA ALA A 781 -22.92 -32.87 -31.20
C ALA A 781 -22.28 -33.76 -30.14
N GLN A 782 -23.14 -34.29 -29.26
CA GLN A 782 -22.98 -35.46 -28.40
C GLN A 782 -22.37 -35.24 -27.01
N ASN A 783 -23.27 -35.02 -26.04
CA ASN A 783 -23.29 -35.83 -24.82
C ASN A 783 -24.74 -36.02 -24.38
N THR A 784 -25.37 -37.06 -24.92
CA THR A 784 -26.58 -37.66 -24.36
C THR A 784 -26.15 -38.92 -23.64
N LEU A 785 -26.49 -38.99 -22.35
CA LEU A 785 -26.28 -40.08 -21.41
C LEU A 785 -26.63 -41.48 -21.97
N VAL A 786 -25.73 -42.44 -21.74
CA VAL A 786 -26.03 -43.83 -21.29
C VAL A 786 -25.01 -44.21 -20.23
#